data_AF-A0A6S7JG62-F1
#
_entry.id   AF-A0A6S7JG62-F1
#
_cell.length_a   1.000
_cell.length_b   1.000
_cell.length_c   1.000
_cell.angle_alpha   90.00
_cell.angle_beta   90.00
_cell.angle_gamma   90.00
#
_symmetry.space_group_name_H-M   'P 1'
#
loop_
_entity.id
_entity.type
_entity.pdbx_description
1 polymer ?
#
loop_
_entity_poly.entity_id
_entity_poly.type
_entity_poly.pdbx_seq_one_letter_code
_entity_poly.pdbx_strand_id
1 'polypeptide(L)'
;MFNTSELSRSTLSPFTPRNTSRRSISSPGQSSRLFPRSSRSNTPSQRPSIPARVIEETPLHRVETYGLALPVQVNEIVAAANERTPPVSVHLDPSGWAWLVFERRLLVWRYQSTEKSKATFCKEFVLPPTELYHSAKLVCLVGAPGVDSRQYGVLAVSPEGLVCYWPSMMYESSPIETETELVGQEFHSLVEFQPHGYILSTTTNDILLLSIQKKSISFHRFRQPGGVLSGFGRRMSLFIFGGEESSSSVLRKIVVEKNSQGSSRSFYVLSGNTLRKWSVESQGGSISEKTEVDWNVGALFDQKTSQRFQVGLDKVKSFCIDAQESSSGISVLSAMLVQNPEIDEARMYYFLGTIDVDEDSDTLGRFISFVQLRFAEEYKEELHQRLVDFHVLIPNTSKHAFLYSDNIIVPFSIKTTDDVLNKVEFLAEQEAIWGSGFSEDAALFFVRKHGIVNITATTNTESESETVPQSVAHQLASDTTVREDKVSGGDNLTTLRTAFLQFCQGNKDQAQTMCEDQFEEITQREGVSSLDSAVVNVSQEIIDDYPASDPRWAEAVPADSGSSSASLIIIHQLEDKLKAHDYFVQFLKEVLLFQKLTTVQQFGRVVNTRHLLCSHAEKLKFAIALRRQHNKYQELVDGAIELAMKHRDQESAPKGLTQQDLFYREVSRISDVISGLLECEKHKLSQQPTQQAYQEIIMAANNILESALTEAWQYRQASEEVYTTSRDDDIDVEFLPWTASSGPEGTRTLLLEQ
;
A
#
# COMPACT_ATOMS: atom_id res chain seq x y z
N MET A 1 -44.50 -28.53 28.55
CA MET A 1 -43.45 -29.24 29.30
C MET A 1 -42.32 -29.50 28.32
N PHE A 2 -41.31 -28.64 28.33
CA PHE A 2 -40.10 -28.80 27.52
C PHE A 2 -39.11 -29.67 28.30
N ASN A 3 -38.43 -30.56 27.59
CA ASN A 3 -37.19 -31.15 28.06
C ASN A 3 -36.13 -30.90 26.98
N THR A 4 -35.13 -30.13 27.36
CA THR A 4 -33.92 -29.77 26.62
C THR A 4 -32.81 -30.76 26.99
N SER A 5 -32.08 -31.28 26.00
CA SER A 5 -30.64 -31.61 26.07
C SER A 5 -30.23 -32.50 24.89
N GLU A 6 -29.65 -31.90 23.84
CA GLU A 6 -28.61 -32.57 23.05
C GLU A 6 -27.49 -31.55 22.81
N LEU A 7 -26.32 -31.85 23.38
CA LEU A 7 -25.12 -31.05 23.31
C LEU A 7 -24.51 -31.10 21.90
N SER A 8 -24.03 -29.93 21.49
CA SER A 8 -23.26 -29.62 20.29
C SER A 8 -22.02 -30.51 20.12
N ARG A 9 -21.97 -31.25 19.02
CA ARG A 9 -20.74 -31.85 18.49
C ARG A 9 -20.02 -30.81 17.64
N SER A 10 -18.76 -30.55 17.98
CA SER A 10 -17.83 -29.70 17.23
C SER A 10 -17.59 -30.26 15.82
N THR A 11 -18.05 -29.54 14.80
CA THR A 11 -17.72 -29.80 13.39
C THR A 11 -16.43 -29.07 13.02
N LEU A 12 -15.40 -29.84 12.66
CA LEU A 12 -14.13 -29.33 12.12
C LEU A 12 -14.34 -28.75 10.72
N SER A 13 -13.67 -27.64 10.41
CA SER A 13 -13.71 -26.99 9.09
C SER A 13 -12.87 -27.74 8.05
N PRO A 14 -13.28 -27.73 6.77
CA PRO A 14 -12.55 -28.33 5.66
C PRO A 14 -11.28 -27.58 5.24
N PHE A 15 -10.95 -26.44 5.88
CA PHE A 15 -9.87 -25.52 5.47
C PHE A 15 -8.57 -25.63 6.28
N THR A 16 -8.40 -26.66 7.12
CA THR A 16 -7.17 -26.85 7.92
C THR A 16 -6.39 -28.12 7.53
N PRO A 17 -5.07 -28.02 7.28
CA PRO A 17 -4.24 -29.18 6.93
C PRO A 17 -3.98 -30.07 8.16
N ARG A 18 -4.26 -31.37 8.04
CA ARG A 18 -3.96 -32.37 9.08
C ARG A 18 -2.50 -32.82 9.01
N ASN A 19 -1.70 -32.53 10.03
CA ASN A 19 -0.34 -33.02 10.16
C ASN A 19 -0.34 -34.46 10.70
N THR A 20 0.01 -35.45 9.87
CA THR A 20 0.16 -36.85 10.31
C THR A 20 1.59 -37.13 10.75
N SER A 21 1.84 -37.06 12.06
CA SER A 21 3.12 -37.47 12.64
C SER A 21 3.28 -39.00 12.60
N ARG A 22 4.08 -39.52 11.65
CA ARG A 22 4.58 -40.90 11.74
C ARG A 22 5.70 -40.98 12.77
N ARG A 23 5.46 -41.77 13.82
CA ARG A 23 6.44 -42.17 14.85
C ARG A 23 7.67 -42.80 14.22
N SER A 24 8.84 -42.31 14.61
CA SER A 24 10.14 -42.89 14.35
C SER A 24 10.37 -44.13 15.23
N ILE A 25 10.90 -45.19 14.62
CA ILE A 25 11.54 -46.32 15.31
C ILE A 25 12.99 -46.36 14.84
N SER A 26 13.89 -46.44 15.81
CA SER A 26 15.35 -46.42 15.70
C SER A 26 15.92 -47.75 15.22
N SER A 27 16.99 -47.71 14.41
CA SER A 27 18.17 -48.59 14.51
C SER A 27 19.29 -48.20 13.51
N PRO A 28 20.56 -48.55 13.80
CA PRO A 28 21.74 -48.03 13.09
C PRO A 28 22.29 -49.01 12.04
N GLY A 29 22.90 -48.50 10.96
CA GLY A 29 23.57 -49.38 9.99
C GLY A 29 24.21 -48.67 8.79
N GLN A 30 25.52 -48.80 8.72
CA GLN A 30 26.49 -48.54 7.64
C GLN A 30 26.05 -48.59 6.16
N SER A 31 26.77 -47.78 5.37
CA SER A 31 27.41 -48.11 4.08
C SER A 31 26.83 -47.57 2.76
N SER A 32 27.73 -46.84 2.07
CA SER A 32 28.03 -46.82 0.63
C SER A 32 27.01 -46.35 -0.42
N ARG A 33 27.38 -45.21 -1.03
CA ARG A 33 27.49 -44.90 -2.47
C ARG A 33 26.33 -45.30 -3.40
N LEU A 34 25.75 -44.30 -4.08
CA LEU A 34 25.79 -44.06 -5.55
C LEU A 34 24.55 -43.25 -5.96
N PHE A 35 24.72 -41.98 -6.34
CA PHE A 35 23.72 -41.22 -7.09
C PHE A 35 24.21 -41.02 -8.53
N PRO A 36 23.38 -41.22 -9.56
CA PRO A 36 23.71 -40.83 -10.92
C PRO A 36 23.47 -39.32 -11.11
N ARG A 37 24.35 -38.76 -11.93
CA ARG A 37 24.48 -37.36 -12.31
C ARG A 37 23.46 -37.07 -13.43
N SER A 38 22.61 -36.07 -13.28
CA SER A 38 21.90 -35.44 -14.41
C SER A 38 22.14 -33.94 -14.41
N SER A 39 22.26 -33.43 -15.63
CA SER A 39 22.90 -32.19 -16.08
C SER A 39 22.22 -30.88 -15.64
N ARG A 40 23.07 -29.90 -15.32
CA ARG A 40 22.73 -28.48 -15.12
C ARG A 40 22.37 -27.80 -16.45
N SER A 41 21.31 -26.99 -16.46
CA SER A 41 21.19 -25.79 -17.30
C SER A 41 21.36 -24.56 -16.41
N ASN A 42 22.34 -23.71 -16.74
CA ASN A 42 22.68 -22.48 -16.02
C ASN A 42 21.79 -21.33 -16.50
N THR A 43 21.08 -20.67 -15.58
CA THR A 43 20.66 -19.27 -15.67
C THR A 43 20.99 -18.58 -14.33
N PRO A 44 21.70 -17.44 -14.32
CA PRO A 44 22.15 -16.80 -13.09
C PRO A 44 21.06 -15.88 -12.54
N SER A 45 20.10 -16.43 -11.80
CA SER A 45 19.22 -15.63 -10.94
C SER A 45 19.93 -15.41 -9.60
N GLN A 46 20.31 -14.16 -9.32
CA GLN A 46 20.89 -13.76 -8.04
C GLN A 46 19.81 -13.86 -6.96
N ARG A 47 19.73 -15.01 -6.27
CA ARG A 47 18.86 -15.15 -5.10
C ARG A 47 19.32 -14.23 -3.98
N PRO A 48 18.44 -13.44 -3.34
CA PRO A 48 18.78 -12.73 -2.10
C PRO A 48 19.21 -13.74 -1.04
N SER A 49 20.30 -13.44 -0.32
CA SER A 49 20.92 -14.37 0.63
C SER A 49 20.16 -14.48 1.97
N ILE A 50 19.06 -13.74 2.11
CA ILE A 50 18.09 -13.80 3.22
C ILE A 50 16.70 -13.94 2.56
N PRO A 51 15.85 -14.88 3.01
CA PRO A 51 14.49 -14.98 2.49
C PRO A 51 13.74 -13.66 2.77
N ALA A 52 13.14 -13.08 1.73
CA ALA A 52 12.34 -11.87 1.84
C ALA A 52 11.23 -12.09 2.89
N ARG A 53 11.18 -11.22 3.90
CA ARG A 53 10.13 -11.21 4.91
C ARG A 53 9.00 -10.33 4.39
N VAL A 54 7.82 -10.92 4.23
CA VAL A 54 6.59 -10.18 3.93
C VAL A 54 6.21 -9.36 5.16
N ILE A 55 6.02 -8.06 4.97
CA ILE A 55 5.61 -7.10 6.00
C ILE A 55 4.09 -6.93 5.93
N GLU A 56 3.56 -6.79 4.72
CA GLU A 56 2.15 -6.61 4.42
C GLU A 56 1.84 -7.28 3.08
N GLU A 57 0.69 -7.95 2.99
CA GLU A 57 0.19 -8.51 1.74
C GLU A 57 -1.32 -8.32 1.69
N THR A 58 -1.77 -7.61 0.67
CA THR A 58 -3.17 -7.33 0.38
C THR A 58 -3.48 -7.78 -1.06
N PRO A 59 -4.76 -7.87 -1.45
CA PRO A 59 -5.10 -8.12 -2.86
C PRO A 59 -4.53 -7.07 -3.82
N LEU A 60 -4.27 -5.85 -3.36
CA LEU A 60 -3.85 -4.72 -4.18
C LEU A 60 -2.33 -4.56 -4.25
N HIS A 61 -1.60 -4.98 -3.21
CA HIS A 61 -0.15 -4.86 -3.18
C HIS A 61 0.48 -5.83 -2.20
N ARG A 62 1.79 -6.04 -2.34
CA ARG A 62 2.64 -6.75 -1.41
C ARG A 62 3.86 -5.91 -1.04
N VAL A 63 4.14 -5.82 0.25
CA VAL A 63 5.32 -5.17 0.83
C VAL A 63 6.23 -6.23 1.44
N GLU A 64 7.49 -6.27 1.01
CA GLU A 64 8.46 -7.24 1.49
C GLU A 64 9.84 -6.63 1.69
N THR A 65 10.61 -7.11 2.66
CA THR A 65 12.01 -6.69 2.84
C THR A 65 12.84 -7.10 1.63
N TYR A 66 13.73 -6.21 1.18
CA TYR A 66 14.56 -6.41 0.00
C TYR A 66 16.05 -6.36 0.33
N GLY A 67 16.83 -7.27 -0.27
CA GLY A 67 18.29 -7.24 -0.23
C GLY A 67 18.93 -7.88 1.01
N LEU A 68 20.17 -7.49 1.28
CA LEU A 68 21.00 -7.92 2.41
C LEU A 68 20.54 -7.25 3.71
N ALA A 69 20.87 -7.86 4.86
CA ALA A 69 20.66 -7.23 6.16
C ALA A 69 21.40 -5.89 6.25
N LEU A 70 20.80 -4.92 6.95
CA LEU A 70 21.42 -3.61 7.12
C LEU A 70 22.74 -3.72 7.91
N PRO A 71 23.80 -3.01 7.51
CA PRO A 71 25.03 -2.91 8.29
C PRO A 71 24.76 -2.35 9.69
N VAL A 72 25.59 -2.73 10.66
CA VAL A 72 25.46 -2.27 12.06
C VAL A 72 25.49 -0.74 12.14
N GLN A 73 26.36 -0.09 11.37
CA GLN A 73 26.48 1.37 11.33
C GLN A 73 25.18 2.06 10.87
N VAL A 74 24.46 1.44 9.93
CA VAL A 74 23.16 1.94 9.46
C VAL A 74 22.12 1.76 10.56
N ASN A 75 22.08 0.59 11.21
CA ASN A 75 21.16 0.34 12.32
C ASN A 75 21.39 1.26 13.52
N GLU A 76 22.65 1.64 13.81
CA GLU A 76 22.97 2.61 14.86
C GLU A 76 22.34 3.99 14.58
N ILE A 77 22.39 4.47 13.33
CA ILE A 77 21.75 5.72 12.93
C ILE A 77 20.22 5.58 12.97
N VAL A 78 19.68 4.47 12.47
CA VAL A 78 18.24 4.15 12.53
C VAL A 78 17.71 4.21 13.96
N ALA A 79 18.48 3.67 14.92
CA ALA A 79 18.13 3.68 16.34
C ALA A 79 18.30 5.08 16.99
N ALA A 80 19.29 5.86 16.57
CA ALA A 80 19.58 7.18 17.13
C ALA A 80 18.66 8.30 16.62
N ALA A 81 18.22 8.22 15.37
CA ALA A 81 17.37 9.24 14.75
C ALA A 81 16.06 9.43 15.53
N ASN A 82 15.51 10.64 15.59
CA ASN A 82 14.17 10.92 16.11
C ASN A 82 13.71 12.29 15.61
N GLU A 83 12.53 12.73 16.00
CA GLU A 83 11.96 14.02 15.56
C GLU A 83 12.82 15.24 15.95
N ARG A 84 13.74 15.12 16.91
CA ARG A 84 14.63 16.20 17.35
C ARG A 84 16.01 16.14 16.70
N THR A 85 16.32 15.09 15.95
CA THR A 85 17.61 14.98 15.25
C THR A 85 17.53 15.62 13.87
N PRO A 86 18.67 15.99 13.26
CA PRO A 86 18.74 16.38 11.86
C PRO A 86 18.08 15.34 10.94
N PRO A 87 17.52 15.77 9.79
CA PRO A 87 16.85 14.86 8.86
C PRO A 87 17.82 13.79 8.35
N VAL A 88 17.33 12.56 8.25
CA VAL A 88 18.04 11.44 7.62
C VAL A 88 17.55 11.32 6.19
N SER A 89 18.47 11.11 5.24
CA SER A 89 18.11 10.83 3.85
C SER A 89 18.89 9.64 3.32
N VAL A 90 18.24 8.85 2.47
CA VAL A 90 18.77 7.63 1.88
C VAL A 90 18.56 7.67 0.36
N HIS A 91 19.51 7.13 -0.39
CA HIS A 91 19.35 6.87 -1.81
C HIS A 91 19.65 5.40 -2.10
N LEU A 92 18.80 4.77 -2.92
CA LEU A 92 18.94 3.39 -3.36
C LEU A 92 19.29 3.37 -4.84
N ASP A 93 20.57 3.10 -5.15
CA ASP A 93 21.07 3.18 -6.51
C ASP A 93 20.82 1.86 -7.28
N PRO A 94 20.48 1.93 -8.58
CA PRO A 94 20.28 0.75 -9.43
C PRO A 94 21.48 -0.21 -9.52
N SER A 95 22.70 0.25 -9.20
CA SER A 95 23.90 -0.59 -9.18
C SER A 95 23.97 -1.58 -8.00
N GLY A 96 22.98 -1.59 -7.11
CA GLY A 96 22.95 -2.45 -5.91
C GLY A 96 23.67 -1.86 -4.70
N TRP A 97 23.96 -0.56 -4.76
CA TRP A 97 24.57 0.23 -3.70
C TRP A 97 23.56 1.23 -3.12
N ALA A 98 23.68 1.51 -1.84
CA ALA A 98 22.88 2.52 -1.17
C ALA A 98 23.76 3.42 -0.33
N TRP A 99 23.29 4.63 -0.08
CA TRP A 99 23.94 5.53 0.85
C TRP A 99 22.95 6.27 1.72
N LEU A 100 23.40 6.56 2.94
CA LEU A 100 22.65 7.22 3.99
C LEU A 100 23.46 8.40 4.46
N VAL A 101 22.77 9.54 4.58
CA VAL A 101 23.30 10.79 5.11
C VAL A 101 22.59 11.10 6.41
N PHE A 102 23.37 11.29 7.47
CA PHE A 102 22.92 11.79 8.76
C PHE A 102 23.99 12.70 9.34
N GLU A 103 23.61 13.96 9.60
CA GLU A 103 24.56 15.01 9.97
C GLU A 103 25.70 15.13 8.95
N ARG A 104 26.94 14.86 9.38
CA ARG A 104 28.14 14.86 8.52
C ARG A 104 28.64 13.45 8.19
N ARG A 105 27.84 12.42 8.48
CA ARG A 105 28.21 11.02 8.24
C ARG A 105 27.55 10.57 6.95
N LEU A 106 28.37 10.08 6.01
CA LEU A 106 27.93 9.41 4.80
C LEU A 106 28.29 7.93 4.92
N LEU A 107 27.28 7.07 5.05
CA LEU A 107 27.44 5.62 5.01
C LEU A 107 27.12 5.12 3.62
N VAL A 108 28.04 4.40 2.98
CA VAL A 108 27.84 3.76 1.68
C VAL A 108 27.94 2.25 1.87
N TRP A 109 26.90 1.52 1.47
CA TRP A 109 26.87 0.07 1.62
C TRP A 109 26.25 -0.61 0.42
N ARG A 110 26.50 -1.92 0.33
CA ARG A 110 25.93 -2.77 -0.70
C ARG A 110 24.68 -3.46 -0.16
N TYR A 111 23.55 -3.33 -0.85
CA TYR A 111 22.29 -3.98 -0.47
C TYR A 111 21.96 -5.22 -1.31
N GLN A 112 22.63 -5.43 -2.44
CA GLN A 112 22.50 -6.66 -3.24
C GLN A 112 23.71 -7.60 -3.08
N SER A 113 23.49 -8.91 -3.07
CA SER A 113 24.59 -9.90 -3.03
C SER A 113 25.38 -9.94 -4.34
N THR A 114 26.64 -10.37 -4.31
CA THR A 114 27.36 -10.79 -5.53
C THR A 114 27.70 -12.26 -5.49
N GLU A 115 27.99 -12.85 -6.65
CA GLU A 115 28.55 -14.20 -6.76
C GLU A 115 29.84 -14.40 -5.93
N LYS A 116 30.58 -13.31 -5.64
CA LYS A 116 31.90 -13.34 -5.01
C LYS A 116 31.90 -12.98 -3.51
N SER A 117 30.85 -12.36 -2.98
CA SER A 117 30.76 -12.02 -1.56
C SER A 117 29.30 -11.90 -1.10
N LYS A 118 29.00 -12.59 0.01
CA LYS A 118 27.74 -12.49 0.77
C LYS A 118 27.84 -11.55 1.97
N ALA A 119 29.00 -10.94 2.20
CA ALA A 119 29.21 -10.06 3.34
C ALA A 119 28.76 -8.63 3.01
N THR A 120 28.07 -8.00 3.95
CA THR A 120 27.67 -6.58 3.90
C THR A 120 28.91 -5.70 4.03
N PHE A 121 29.37 -5.13 2.91
CA PHE A 121 30.36 -4.05 2.92
C PHE A 121 29.65 -2.74 3.28
N CYS A 122 30.22 -1.99 4.22
CA CYS A 122 29.77 -0.65 4.59
C CYS A 122 31.02 0.19 4.87
N LYS A 123 31.12 1.36 4.23
CA LYS A 123 32.17 2.35 4.47
C LYS A 123 31.54 3.67 4.90
N GLU A 124 32.18 4.31 5.85
CA GLU A 124 31.80 5.64 6.34
C GLU A 124 32.77 6.70 5.79
N PHE A 125 32.21 7.83 5.38
CA PHE A 125 32.92 9.03 4.97
C PHE A 125 32.42 10.22 5.81
N VAL A 126 33.30 11.21 5.98
CA VAL A 126 32.96 12.46 6.64
C VAL A 126 32.66 13.51 5.58
N LEU A 127 31.44 14.00 5.56
CA LEU A 127 30.99 15.04 4.63
C LEU A 127 31.62 16.41 4.98
N PRO A 128 31.76 17.29 3.97
CA PRO A 128 32.28 18.64 4.15
C PRO A 128 31.52 19.42 5.24
N PRO A 129 32.18 20.35 5.94
CA PRO A 129 31.52 21.23 6.89
C PRO A 129 30.50 22.13 6.20
N THR A 130 29.39 22.38 6.85
CA THR A 130 28.32 23.27 6.39
C THR A 130 27.40 23.61 7.56
N GLU A 131 26.72 24.75 7.48
CA GLU A 131 25.70 25.16 8.45
C GLU A 131 24.29 24.64 8.06
N LEU A 132 24.15 24.03 6.89
CA LEU A 132 22.90 23.45 6.38
C LEU A 132 22.90 21.91 6.50
N TYR A 133 21.74 21.29 6.34
CA TYR A 133 21.64 19.83 6.38
C TYR A 133 22.08 19.19 5.08
N HIS A 134 22.99 18.22 5.16
CA HIS A 134 23.35 17.38 4.01
C HIS A 134 22.18 16.53 3.54
N SER A 135 22.21 16.14 2.25
CA SER A 135 21.19 15.30 1.63
C SER A 135 21.81 14.23 0.75
N ALA A 136 21.22 13.03 0.75
CA ALA A 136 21.59 11.94 -0.15
C ALA A 136 21.41 12.31 -1.64
N LYS A 137 20.60 13.34 -1.96
CA LYS A 137 20.43 13.90 -3.32
C LYS A 137 21.69 14.63 -3.82
N LEU A 138 22.65 14.95 -2.95
CA LEU A 138 23.92 15.63 -3.28
C LEU A 138 25.12 14.67 -3.28
N VAL A 139 24.86 13.36 -3.41
CA VAL A 139 25.88 12.31 -3.43
C VAL A 139 25.69 11.44 -4.66
N CYS A 140 26.78 11.03 -5.30
CA CYS A 140 26.80 10.09 -6.42
C CYS A 140 27.99 9.13 -6.29
N LEU A 141 27.82 7.91 -6.78
CA LEU A 141 28.94 6.99 -7.00
C LEU A 141 29.65 7.32 -8.31
N VAL A 142 30.96 7.16 -8.32
CA VAL A 142 31.81 7.44 -9.48
C VAL A 142 32.49 6.15 -9.89
N GLY A 143 32.16 5.60 -11.07
CA GLY A 143 32.80 4.39 -11.55
C GLY A 143 32.29 3.98 -12.92
N ALA A 144 33.11 3.23 -13.68
CA ALA A 144 32.65 2.70 -14.95
C ALA A 144 31.79 1.44 -14.75
N PRO A 145 30.71 1.25 -15.54
CA PRO A 145 29.89 0.06 -15.46
C PRO A 145 30.71 -1.20 -15.73
N GLY A 146 30.52 -2.23 -14.90
CA GLY A 146 31.22 -3.52 -15.02
C GLY A 146 32.62 -3.58 -14.42
N VAL A 147 33.12 -2.51 -13.79
CA VAL A 147 34.38 -2.51 -13.04
C VAL A 147 34.20 -3.18 -11.68
N ASP A 148 35.27 -3.76 -11.12
CA ASP A 148 35.25 -4.30 -9.77
C ASP A 148 34.74 -3.26 -8.78
N SER A 149 33.76 -3.65 -7.96
CA SER A 149 33.21 -2.94 -6.80
C SER A 149 34.23 -2.19 -5.94
N ARG A 150 35.49 -2.65 -5.95
CA ARG A 150 36.63 -2.06 -5.24
C ARG A 150 37.15 -0.75 -5.82
N GLN A 151 36.69 -0.33 -7.01
CA GLN A 151 37.20 0.84 -7.73
C GLN A 151 36.18 1.98 -7.86
N TYR A 152 34.98 1.85 -7.28
CA TYR A 152 34.06 2.97 -7.20
C TYR A 152 34.63 4.04 -6.28
N GLY A 153 34.56 5.30 -6.73
CA GLY A 153 34.71 6.49 -5.93
C GLY A 153 33.36 7.04 -5.48
N VAL A 154 33.41 8.11 -4.69
CA VAL A 154 32.23 8.80 -4.14
C VAL A 154 32.40 10.28 -4.39
N LEU A 155 31.39 10.93 -4.98
CA LEU A 155 31.31 12.38 -5.14
C LEU A 155 30.20 12.89 -4.23
N ALA A 156 30.50 13.88 -3.39
CA ALA A 156 29.52 14.55 -2.54
C ALA A 156 29.67 16.07 -2.63
N VAL A 157 28.57 16.79 -2.46
CA VAL A 157 28.55 18.26 -2.46
C VAL A 157 27.82 18.72 -1.20
N SER A 158 28.39 19.67 -0.45
CA SER A 158 27.64 20.32 0.63
C SER A 158 26.50 21.17 0.06
N PRO A 159 25.43 21.44 0.82
CA PRO A 159 24.39 22.37 0.40
C PRO A 159 24.91 23.75 0.01
N GLU A 160 26.07 24.17 0.54
CA GLU A 160 26.72 25.46 0.25
C GLU A 160 27.76 25.41 -0.89
N GLY A 161 27.97 24.25 -1.55
CA GLY A 161 28.80 24.16 -2.76
C GLY A 161 30.28 23.75 -2.57
N LEU A 162 30.67 23.16 -1.45
CA LEU A 162 31.95 22.48 -1.30
C LEU A 162 31.84 21.05 -1.85
N VAL A 163 32.59 20.77 -2.93
CA VAL A 163 32.61 19.48 -3.62
C VAL A 163 33.76 18.63 -3.09
N CYS A 164 33.46 17.41 -2.65
CA CYS A 164 34.43 16.42 -2.19
C CYS A 164 34.34 15.16 -3.05
N TYR A 165 35.47 14.73 -3.62
CA TYR A 165 35.58 13.50 -4.38
C TYR A 165 36.58 12.53 -3.73
N TRP A 166 36.10 11.36 -3.32
CA TRP A 166 36.92 10.23 -2.89
C TRP A 166 37.14 9.28 -4.08
N PRO A 167 38.37 9.13 -4.59
CA PRO A 167 38.63 8.29 -5.78
C PRO A 167 38.38 6.80 -5.61
N SER A 168 38.30 6.31 -4.37
CA SER A 168 38.07 4.89 -4.09
C SER A 168 37.38 4.71 -2.74
N MET A 169 36.42 3.79 -2.67
CA MET A 169 35.76 3.37 -1.44
C MET A 169 36.60 2.47 -0.52
N MET A 170 37.62 1.79 -1.06
CA MET A 170 38.39 0.77 -0.33
C MET A 170 39.64 1.34 0.32
N TYR A 171 40.41 2.13 -0.45
CA TYR A 171 41.63 2.76 0.03
C TYR A 171 41.32 4.08 0.71
N GLU A 172 41.88 4.28 1.90
CA GLU A 172 41.82 5.56 2.59
C GLU A 172 42.74 6.55 1.86
N SER A 173 42.12 7.49 1.16
CA SER A 173 42.77 8.64 0.54
C SER A 173 42.06 9.91 0.98
N SER A 174 42.80 11.01 1.10
CA SER A 174 42.20 12.33 1.27
C SER A 174 41.26 12.64 0.09
N PRO A 175 40.08 13.24 0.33
CA PRO A 175 39.23 13.70 -0.76
C PRO A 175 39.95 14.76 -1.60
N ILE A 176 39.61 14.80 -2.88
CA ILE A 176 39.89 15.95 -3.74
C ILE A 176 38.76 16.94 -3.48
N GLU A 177 39.10 18.09 -2.91
CA GLU A 177 38.13 19.12 -2.54
C GLU A 177 38.23 20.32 -3.48
N THR A 178 37.08 20.86 -3.89
CA THR A 178 37.01 22.07 -4.70
C THR A 178 35.69 22.79 -4.42
N GLU A 179 35.71 24.11 -4.32
CA GLU A 179 34.51 24.92 -4.10
C GLU A 179 33.91 25.37 -5.44
N THR A 180 32.58 25.42 -5.51
CA THR A 180 31.88 25.95 -6.68
C THR A 180 31.98 27.47 -6.77
N GLU A 181 31.75 28.03 -7.95
CA GLU A 181 31.72 29.49 -8.17
C GLU A 181 30.43 30.18 -7.68
N LEU A 182 29.43 29.42 -7.22
CA LEU A 182 28.08 29.91 -6.91
C LEU A 182 27.92 30.26 -5.43
N VAL A 183 28.64 31.29 -4.99
CA VAL A 183 28.64 31.73 -3.58
C VAL A 183 27.25 32.18 -3.12
N GLY A 184 26.82 31.68 -1.96
CA GLY A 184 25.56 32.07 -1.33
C GLY A 184 24.30 31.46 -1.96
N GLN A 185 24.46 30.43 -2.79
CA GLN A 185 23.35 29.62 -3.29
C GLN A 185 23.29 28.27 -2.58
N GLU A 186 22.08 27.73 -2.46
CA GLU A 186 21.85 26.39 -1.93
C GLU A 186 21.72 25.37 -3.08
N PHE A 187 22.42 24.25 -2.96
CA PHE A 187 22.41 23.18 -3.93
C PHE A 187 21.25 22.19 -3.68
N HIS A 188 20.55 21.83 -4.76
CA HIS A 188 19.33 21.01 -4.74
C HIS A 188 19.60 19.53 -5.05
N SER A 189 20.35 19.25 -6.11
CA SER A 189 20.60 17.87 -6.55
C SER A 189 21.91 17.73 -7.32
N LEU A 190 22.51 16.55 -7.20
CA LEU A 190 23.62 16.03 -7.99
C LEU A 190 23.14 14.79 -8.74
N VAL A 191 23.25 14.78 -10.06
CA VAL A 191 22.76 13.70 -10.93
C VAL A 191 23.86 13.24 -11.88
N GLU A 192 23.97 11.93 -12.07
CA GLU A 192 24.90 11.35 -13.04
C GLU A 192 24.52 11.73 -14.48
N PHE A 193 25.49 12.21 -15.26
CA PHE A 193 25.33 12.65 -16.64
C PHE A 193 26.47 12.13 -17.53
N GLN A 194 26.75 10.83 -17.43
CA GLN A 194 27.79 10.17 -18.24
C GLN A 194 27.47 10.21 -19.75
N PRO A 195 28.46 10.19 -20.64
CA PRO A 195 29.89 10.21 -20.37
C PRO A 195 30.44 11.60 -20.02
N HIS A 196 29.63 12.65 -20.02
CA HIS A 196 30.09 14.03 -19.88
C HIS A 196 30.47 14.42 -18.44
N GLY A 197 29.82 13.84 -17.44
CA GLY A 197 30.15 14.08 -16.03
C GLY A 197 28.94 13.95 -15.11
N TYR A 198 28.76 14.96 -14.25
CA TYR A 198 27.67 15.03 -13.27
C TYR A 198 27.02 16.40 -13.32
N ILE A 199 25.69 16.46 -13.32
CA ILE A 199 24.95 17.71 -13.25
C ILE A 199 24.71 18.06 -11.79
N LEU A 200 25.17 19.24 -11.39
CA LEU A 200 24.92 19.83 -10.07
C LEU A 200 24.03 21.06 -10.27
N SER A 201 22.97 21.18 -9.48
CA SER A 201 21.99 22.24 -9.65
C SER A 201 21.61 22.91 -8.34
N THR A 202 21.29 24.21 -8.41
CA THR A 202 20.84 24.99 -7.25
C THR A 202 19.32 25.08 -7.17
N THR A 203 18.81 25.38 -5.99
CA THR A 203 17.36 25.61 -5.76
C THR A 203 16.81 26.75 -6.62
N THR A 204 17.70 27.66 -7.07
CA THR A 204 17.40 28.81 -7.93
C THR A 204 17.66 28.58 -9.43
N ASN A 205 17.72 27.31 -9.88
CA ASN A 205 17.92 26.88 -11.28
C ASN A 205 19.29 27.17 -11.91
N ASP A 206 20.34 27.50 -11.15
CA ASP A 206 21.69 27.46 -11.73
C ASP A 206 22.13 26.01 -11.90
N ILE A 207 22.76 25.70 -13.03
CA ILE A 207 23.15 24.33 -13.40
C ILE A 207 24.63 24.33 -13.78
N LEU A 208 25.39 23.42 -13.19
CA LEU A 208 26.80 23.18 -13.41
C LEU A 208 27.00 21.75 -13.90
N LEU A 209 27.86 21.56 -14.91
CA LEU A 209 28.41 20.27 -15.28
C LEU A 209 29.77 20.09 -14.61
N LEU A 210 29.87 19.08 -13.77
CA LEU A 210 31.08 18.67 -13.06
C LEU A 210 31.76 17.56 -13.86
N SER A 211 33.03 17.77 -14.20
CA SER A 211 33.86 16.74 -14.82
C SER A 211 35.02 16.39 -13.90
N ILE A 212 35.15 15.10 -13.59
CA ILE A 212 36.19 14.58 -12.71
C ILE A 212 37.40 14.21 -13.57
N GLN A 213 38.52 14.87 -13.31
CA GLN A 213 39.82 14.52 -13.87
C GLN A 213 40.66 13.81 -12.79
N LYS A 214 41.80 13.22 -13.17
CA LYS A 214 42.62 12.37 -12.26
C LYS A 214 42.96 13.01 -10.91
N LYS A 215 43.07 14.34 -10.84
CA LYS A 215 43.47 15.08 -9.62
C LYS A 215 42.71 16.40 -9.41
N SER A 216 41.67 16.66 -10.18
CA SER A 216 40.94 17.94 -10.15
C SER A 216 39.51 17.75 -10.60
N ILE A 217 38.65 18.65 -10.13
CA ILE A 217 37.25 18.75 -10.55
C ILE A 217 37.13 20.04 -11.34
N SER A 218 36.61 19.96 -12.56
CA SER A 218 36.34 21.14 -13.40
C SER A 218 34.83 21.38 -13.51
N PHE A 219 34.44 22.64 -13.58
CA PHE A 219 33.06 23.08 -13.67
C PHE A 219 32.80 23.76 -15.00
N HIS A 220 31.63 23.49 -15.57
CA HIS A 220 31.10 24.22 -16.71
C HIS A 220 29.67 24.67 -16.39
N ARG A 221 29.44 25.98 -16.30
CA ARG A 221 28.11 26.53 -15.98
C ARG A 221 27.27 26.63 -17.24
N PHE A 222 26.08 26.04 -17.20
CA PHE A 222 25.09 26.21 -18.27
C PHE A 222 24.56 27.63 -18.27
N ARG A 223 24.63 28.29 -19.43
CA ARG A 223 24.14 29.66 -19.64
C ARG A 223 22.64 29.64 -19.81
N GLN A 224 21.90 30.09 -18.80
CA GLN A 224 20.46 30.30 -18.97
C GLN A 224 20.19 31.27 -20.14
N PRO A 225 19.19 30.99 -21.00
CA PRO A 225 18.81 31.92 -22.06
C PRO A 225 18.28 33.22 -21.42
N GLY A 226 19.11 34.26 -21.43
CA GLY A 226 18.78 35.56 -20.86
C GLY A 226 17.89 36.37 -21.79
N GLY A 227 16.67 36.68 -21.35
CA GLY A 227 15.97 37.88 -21.82
C GLY A 227 16.71 39.12 -21.31
N VAL A 228 16.91 40.12 -22.18
CA VAL A 228 17.77 41.32 -22.00
C VAL A 228 17.36 42.22 -20.79
N LEU A 229 16.40 41.83 -19.95
CA LEU A 229 15.86 42.62 -18.85
C LEU A 229 15.83 41.90 -17.47
N SER A 230 16.33 40.67 -17.33
CA SER A 230 16.21 39.92 -16.05
C SER A 230 17.10 40.42 -14.89
N GLY A 231 18.01 41.37 -15.17
CA GLY A 231 19.03 41.84 -14.22
C GLY A 231 18.63 42.95 -13.25
N PHE A 232 17.46 43.59 -13.39
CA PHE A 232 17.13 44.79 -12.62
C PHE A 232 16.15 44.60 -11.45
N GLY A 233 15.54 43.42 -11.27
CA GLY A 233 14.47 43.21 -10.27
C GLY A 233 14.79 42.32 -9.06
N ARG A 234 15.92 41.59 -9.04
CA ARG A 234 16.17 40.53 -8.04
C ARG A 234 16.74 41.01 -6.69
N ARG A 235 16.22 42.12 -6.16
CA ARG A 235 16.52 42.51 -4.77
C ARG A 235 15.22 42.51 -3.95
N MET A 236 15.16 41.54 -3.04
CA MET A 236 14.20 41.35 -1.94
C MET A 236 12.84 40.75 -2.30
N SER A 237 12.71 39.45 -2.06
CA SER A 237 11.45 38.77 -1.74
C SER A 237 11.74 37.61 -0.79
N LEU A 238 12.25 37.96 0.39
CA LEU A 238 12.10 37.14 1.59
C LEU A 238 11.02 37.83 2.42
N PHE A 239 10.26 37.03 3.18
CA PHE A 239 9.16 37.38 4.09
C PHE A 239 7.73 37.20 3.52
N ILE A 240 7.19 35.99 3.79
CA ILE A 240 5.99 35.79 4.61
C ILE A 240 4.73 36.57 4.15
N PHE A 241 3.77 35.83 3.55
CA PHE A 241 2.38 36.17 3.22
C PHE A 241 2.09 37.09 2.00
N GLY A 242 1.42 36.49 1.00
CA GLY A 242 0.24 37.06 0.32
C GLY A 242 0.43 38.21 -0.68
N GLY A 243 0.68 37.87 -1.95
CA GLY A 243 0.48 38.76 -3.10
C GLY A 243 0.91 38.06 -4.38
N GLU A 244 0.14 38.19 -5.48
CA GLU A 244 0.38 37.53 -6.78
C GLU A 244 1.86 37.57 -7.21
N GLU A 245 2.55 36.44 -7.05
CA GLU A 245 3.95 36.32 -7.43
C GLU A 245 4.09 36.00 -8.91
N SER A 246 4.66 36.96 -9.63
CA SER A 246 5.50 36.70 -10.80
C SER A 246 6.46 35.55 -10.49
N SER A 247 6.30 34.43 -11.19
CA SER A 247 6.95 33.15 -10.95
C SER A 247 8.46 33.27 -10.64
N SER A 248 8.83 33.17 -9.37
CA SER A 248 10.18 32.76 -9.00
C SER A 248 10.34 31.31 -9.47
N SER A 249 11.24 31.07 -10.43
CA SER A 249 11.45 29.74 -10.99
C SER A 249 12.21 28.90 -9.95
N VAL A 250 11.49 28.17 -9.10
CA VAL A 250 12.09 27.21 -8.15
C VAL A 250 12.40 25.91 -8.89
N LEU A 251 13.59 25.36 -8.72
CA LEU A 251 13.94 24.05 -9.29
C LEU A 251 13.13 22.94 -8.60
N ARG A 252 12.51 22.06 -9.38
CA ARG A 252 11.81 20.88 -8.87
C ARG A 252 12.62 19.61 -9.11
N LYS A 253 12.99 19.36 -10.36
CA LYS A 253 13.64 18.11 -10.76
C LYS A 253 14.54 18.27 -11.98
N ILE A 254 15.63 17.51 -12.01
CA ILE A 254 16.43 17.25 -13.20
C ILE A 254 16.21 15.80 -13.61
N VAL A 255 15.86 15.59 -14.87
CA VAL A 255 15.66 14.26 -15.47
C VAL A 255 16.67 14.08 -16.58
N VAL A 256 17.54 13.07 -16.48
CA VAL A 256 18.53 12.76 -17.50
C VAL A 256 18.01 11.63 -18.39
N GLU A 257 18.16 11.79 -19.70
CA GLU A 257 17.76 10.79 -20.68
C GLU A 257 18.63 9.51 -20.56
N LYS A 258 18.00 8.35 -20.41
CA LYS A 258 18.69 7.05 -20.25
C LYS A 258 19.35 6.56 -21.53
N ASN A 259 18.73 6.82 -22.68
CA ASN A 259 19.16 6.28 -23.97
C ASN A 259 19.74 7.35 -24.90
N SER A 260 20.99 7.74 -24.68
CA SER A 260 21.72 8.59 -25.63
C SER A 260 22.74 7.77 -26.41
N GLN A 261 22.53 7.57 -27.72
CA GLN A 261 23.57 7.04 -28.60
C GLN A 261 24.44 8.19 -29.13
N GLY A 262 25.74 8.16 -28.85
CA GLY A 262 26.72 9.10 -29.42
C GLY A 262 27.33 10.10 -28.43
N SER A 263 27.80 11.23 -28.94
CA SER A 263 28.46 12.32 -28.20
C SER A 263 27.51 13.39 -27.66
N SER A 264 26.23 13.29 -28.02
CA SER A 264 25.15 14.19 -27.58
C SER A 264 24.28 13.47 -26.56
N ARG A 265 23.94 14.17 -25.48
CA ARG A 265 23.03 13.69 -24.44
C ARG A 265 22.13 14.82 -23.98
N SER A 266 20.86 14.51 -23.71
CA SER A 266 19.89 15.50 -23.26
C SER A 266 19.53 15.33 -21.79
N PHE A 267 19.11 16.43 -21.16
CA PHE A 267 18.46 16.40 -19.87
C PHE A 267 17.32 17.44 -19.82
N TYR A 268 16.40 17.24 -18.89
CA TYR A 268 15.22 18.05 -18.72
C TYR A 268 15.24 18.70 -17.34
N VAL A 269 14.81 19.96 -17.30
CA VAL A 269 14.75 20.75 -16.07
C VAL A 269 13.31 21.15 -15.85
N LEU A 270 12.72 20.65 -14.76
CA LEU A 270 11.41 21.08 -14.28
C LEU A 270 11.60 22.22 -13.29
N SER A 271 11.17 23.41 -13.67
CA SER A 271 11.27 24.64 -12.88
C SER A 271 9.89 25.27 -12.71
N GLY A 272 9.37 25.28 -11.49
CA GLY A 272 7.96 25.58 -11.25
C GLY A 272 7.07 24.65 -12.09
N ASN A 273 6.33 25.23 -13.04
CA ASN A 273 5.41 24.51 -13.93
C ASN A 273 5.92 24.37 -15.38
N THR A 274 7.19 24.67 -15.62
CA THR A 274 7.79 24.62 -16.96
C THR A 274 8.82 23.51 -17.03
N LEU A 275 8.76 22.69 -18.08
CA LEU A 275 9.74 21.68 -18.41
C LEU A 275 10.60 22.18 -19.57
N ARG A 276 11.92 22.17 -19.41
CA ARG A 276 12.88 22.65 -20.41
C ARG A 276 13.83 21.54 -20.82
N LYS A 277 14.03 21.33 -22.13
CA LYS A 277 15.03 20.41 -22.68
C LYS A 277 16.37 21.13 -22.93
N TRP A 278 17.43 20.51 -22.45
CA TRP A 278 18.82 20.87 -22.75
C TRP A 278 19.48 19.73 -23.50
N SER A 279 20.18 20.07 -24.58
CA SER A 279 21.04 19.15 -25.32
C SER A 279 22.49 19.55 -25.14
N VAL A 280 23.31 18.56 -24.80
CA VAL A 280 24.73 18.73 -24.50
C VAL A 280 25.54 17.83 -25.41
N GLU A 281 26.36 18.44 -26.25
CA GLU A 281 27.26 17.72 -27.13
C GLU A 281 28.72 17.96 -26.70
N SER A 282 29.53 16.90 -26.71
CA SER A 282 30.97 17.00 -26.47
C SER A 282 31.74 16.72 -27.75
N GLN A 283 32.42 17.74 -28.28
CA GLN A 283 33.34 17.61 -29.40
C GLN A 283 34.74 18.06 -28.97
N GLY A 284 35.71 17.13 -29.03
CA GLY A 284 37.12 17.43 -28.77
C GLY A 284 37.43 17.98 -27.36
N GLY A 285 36.61 17.67 -26.36
CA GLY A 285 36.74 18.17 -24.98
C GLY A 285 36.10 19.55 -24.74
N SER A 286 35.53 20.17 -25.77
CA SER A 286 34.66 21.34 -25.60
C SER A 286 33.20 20.90 -25.46
N ILE A 287 32.48 21.54 -24.54
CA ILE A 287 31.05 21.29 -24.30
C ILE A 287 30.26 22.36 -25.03
N SER A 288 29.41 21.95 -25.96
CA SER A 288 28.40 22.81 -26.58
C SER A 288 27.03 22.45 -26.00
N GLU A 289 26.35 23.47 -25.50
CA GLU A 289 25.01 23.35 -24.90
C GLU A 289 24.00 24.14 -25.72
N LYS A 290 22.78 23.61 -25.83
CA LYS A 290 21.67 24.28 -26.47
C LYS A 290 20.40 24.04 -25.64
N THR A 291 19.67 25.13 -25.36
CA THR A 291 18.29 25.03 -24.91
C THR A 291 17.41 24.86 -26.14
N GLU A 292 16.64 23.78 -26.20
CA GLU A 292 15.89 23.43 -27.40
C GLU A 292 14.43 23.85 -27.31
N VAL A 293 13.75 23.45 -26.23
CA VAL A 293 12.31 23.62 -26.10
C VAL A 293 11.92 23.85 -24.64
N ASP A 294 10.98 24.79 -24.44
CA ASP A 294 10.31 25.06 -23.17
C ASP A 294 8.83 24.71 -23.29
N TRP A 295 8.36 23.77 -22.48
CA TRP A 295 6.95 23.40 -22.39
C TRP A 295 6.34 23.96 -21.10
N ASN A 296 5.27 24.76 -21.22
CA ASN A 296 4.46 25.16 -20.08
C ASN A 296 3.52 24.01 -19.70
N VAL A 297 4.04 23.09 -18.91
CA VAL A 297 3.36 21.88 -18.49
C VAL A 297 2.18 22.18 -17.57
N GLY A 298 2.30 23.21 -16.72
CA GLY A 298 1.21 23.66 -15.86
C GLY A 298 -0.03 24.06 -16.65
N ALA A 299 0.13 24.83 -17.72
CA ALA A 299 -1.00 25.20 -18.57
C ALA A 299 -1.69 23.98 -19.21
N LEU A 300 -0.93 22.94 -19.57
CA LEU A 300 -1.49 21.68 -20.06
C LEU A 300 -2.31 20.96 -18.97
N PHE A 301 -1.78 20.90 -17.74
CA PHE A 301 -2.48 20.33 -16.58
C PHE A 301 -3.75 21.11 -16.25
N ASP A 302 -3.67 22.44 -16.18
CA ASP A 302 -4.80 23.32 -15.88
C ASP A 302 -5.91 23.11 -16.92
N GLN A 303 -5.56 23.11 -18.20
CA GLN A 303 -6.51 22.88 -19.29
C GLN A 303 -7.20 21.51 -19.19
N LYS A 304 -6.43 20.43 -19.00
CA LYS A 304 -6.98 19.07 -18.92
C LYS A 304 -7.83 18.86 -17.67
N THR A 305 -7.42 19.44 -16.55
CA THR A 305 -8.14 19.33 -15.26
C THR A 305 -9.45 20.11 -15.31
N SER A 306 -9.43 21.34 -15.82
CA SER A 306 -10.63 22.15 -16.06
C SER A 306 -11.65 21.40 -16.92
N GLN A 307 -11.22 20.77 -18.02
CA GLN A 307 -12.09 19.96 -18.87
C GLN A 307 -12.67 18.74 -18.14
N ARG A 308 -11.85 18.04 -17.35
CA ARG A 308 -12.27 16.82 -16.66
C ARG A 308 -13.29 17.08 -15.54
N PHE A 309 -13.10 18.14 -14.77
CA PHE A 309 -14.03 18.54 -13.70
C PHE A 309 -15.14 19.48 -14.19
N GLN A 310 -15.11 19.91 -15.46
CA GLN A 310 -16.07 20.85 -16.05
C GLN A 310 -16.16 22.19 -15.28
N VAL A 311 -15.01 22.68 -14.80
CA VAL A 311 -14.87 23.96 -14.07
C VAL A 311 -14.06 24.97 -14.87
N GLY A 312 -14.16 26.26 -14.52
CA GLY A 312 -13.36 27.32 -15.15
C GLY A 312 -11.85 27.18 -14.92
N LEU A 313 -11.03 27.72 -15.82
CA LEU A 313 -9.56 27.73 -15.67
C LEU A 313 -9.09 28.52 -14.44
N ASP A 314 -9.89 29.49 -13.99
CA ASP A 314 -9.66 30.27 -12.76
C ASP A 314 -9.88 29.45 -11.47
N LYS A 315 -10.51 28.27 -11.58
CA LYS A 315 -10.83 27.36 -10.47
C LYS A 315 -9.86 26.20 -10.33
N VAL A 316 -8.87 26.11 -11.21
CA VAL A 316 -7.83 25.09 -11.17
C VAL A 316 -6.46 25.74 -11.10
N LYS A 317 -5.54 25.13 -10.36
CA LYS A 317 -4.14 25.57 -10.32
C LYS A 317 -3.21 24.39 -10.18
N SER A 318 -2.29 24.26 -11.12
CA SER A 318 -1.23 23.26 -11.15
C SER A 318 -0.03 23.65 -10.30
N PHE A 319 0.53 22.65 -9.64
CA PHE A 319 1.83 22.67 -8.99
C PHE A 319 2.57 21.42 -9.47
N CYS A 320 3.45 21.57 -10.45
CA CYS A 320 4.33 20.47 -10.86
C CYS A 320 5.38 20.24 -9.77
N ILE A 321 5.47 19.01 -9.26
CA ILE A 321 6.24 18.68 -8.05
C ILE A 321 7.39 17.72 -8.32
N ASP A 322 7.23 16.77 -9.24
CA ASP A 322 8.28 15.81 -9.59
C ASP A 322 8.20 15.38 -11.07
N ALA A 323 9.28 14.79 -11.58
CA ALA A 323 9.34 14.25 -12.93
C ALA A 323 10.28 13.05 -13.03
N GLN A 324 9.97 12.16 -13.98
CA GLN A 324 10.80 11.02 -14.31
C GLN A 324 10.64 10.65 -15.79
N GLU A 325 11.73 10.18 -16.41
CA GLU A 325 11.67 9.62 -17.77
C GLU A 325 10.93 8.27 -17.76
N SER A 326 9.99 8.11 -18.68
CA SER A 326 9.27 6.88 -18.98
C SER A 326 9.55 6.40 -20.40
N SER A 327 9.10 5.20 -20.76
CA SER A 327 9.36 4.58 -22.07
C SER A 327 8.82 5.37 -23.27
N SER A 328 7.88 6.29 -23.04
CA SER A 328 7.20 7.06 -24.09
C SER A 328 7.45 8.56 -24.01
N GLY A 329 8.24 9.05 -23.05
CA GLY A 329 8.54 10.48 -22.90
C GLY A 329 8.87 10.87 -21.46
N ILE A 330 8.54 12.10 -21.08
CA ILE A 330 8.80 12.60 -19.72
C ILE A 330 7.49 12.68 -18.94
N SER A 331 7.38 11.88 -17.89
CA SER A 331 6.24 11.86 -16.98
C SER A 331 6.43 12.90 -15.88
N VAL A 332 5.48 13.81 -15.74
CA VAL A 332 5.46 14.90 -14.75
C VAL A 332 4.32 14.64 -13.77
N LEU A 333 4.63 14.69 -12.48
CA LEU A 333 3.65 14.65 -11.40
C LEU A 333 3.23 16.08 -11.05
N SER A 334 1.92 16.33 -11.03
CA SER A 334 1.35 17.60 -10.63
C SER A 334 0.30 17.43 -9.54
N ALA A 335 0.41 18.24 -8.49
CA ALA A 335 -0.66 18.48 -7.53
C ALA A 335 -1.57 19.58 -8.11
N MET A 336 -2.85 19.30 -8.21
CA MET A 336 -3.88 20.12 -8.83
C MET A 336 -4.86 20.60 -7.76
N LEU A 337 -4.82 21.89 -7.46
CA LEU A 337 -5.83 22.53 -6.64
C LEU A 337 -7.08 22.72 -7.48
N VAL A 338 -8.20 22.18 -7.05
CA VAL A 338 -9.51 22.34 -7.70
C VAL A 338 -10.49 22.92 -6.69
N GLN A 339 -11.06 24.07 -7.02
CA GLN A 339 -12.11 24.71 -6.23
C GLN A 339 -13.48 24.26 -6.73
N ASN A 340 -14.30 23.69 -5.85
CA ASN A 340 -15.67 23.34 -6.17
C ASN A 340 -16.61 24.54 -5.93
N PRO A 341 -17.20 25.13 -6.97
CA PRO A 341 -18.03 26.32 -6.82
C PRO A 341 -19.37 26.07 -6.11
N GLU A 342 -19.86 24.82 -6.04
CA GLU A 342 -21.18 24.52 -5.44
C GLU A 342 -21.15 24.43 -3.92
N ILE A 343 -20.01 24.03 -3.34
CA ILE A 343 -19.85 23.75 -1.90
C ILE A 343 -18.74 24.57 -1.24
N ASP A 344 -18.07 25.46 -1.98
CA ASP A 344 -16.95 26.30 -1.52
C ASP A 344 -15.79 25.51 -0.87
N GLU A 345 -15.61 24.25 -1.29
CA GLU A 345 -14.51 23.40 -0.84
C GLU A 345 -13.39 23.36 -1.89
N ALA A 346 -12.16 23.45 -1.41
CA ALA A 346 -10.96 23.27 -2.23
C ALA A 346 -10.30 21.93 -1.92
N ARG A 347 -9.92 21.18 -2.96
CA ARG A 347 -9.25 19.88 -2.82
C ARG A 347 -8.01 19.81 -3.69
N MET A 348 -7.00 19.09 -3.21
CA MET A 348 -5.79 18.78 -3.95
C MET A 348 -5.90 17.39 -4.56
N TYR A 349 -5.85 17.31 -5.88
CA TYR A 349 -5.82 16.07 -6.65
C TYR A 349 -4.43 15.86 -7.24
N TYR A 350 -4.02 14.61 -7.45
CA TYR A 350 -2.71 14.31 -8.05
C TYR A 350 -2.89 13.73 -9.44
N PHE A 351 -2.07 14.19 -10.38
CA PHE A 351 -2.11 13.76 -11.77
C PHE A 351 -0.71 13.44 -12.29
N LEU A 352 -0.62 12.38 -13.10
CA LEU A 352 0.56 12.05 -13.88
C LEU A 352 0.30 12.36 -15.35
N GLY A 353 1.03 13.33 -15.89
CA GLY A 353 0.99 13.70 -17.30
C GLY A 353 2.29 13.30 -17.99
N THR A 354 2.23 12.50 -19.04
CA THR A 354 3.42 12.14 -19.82
C THR A 354 3.48 12.98 -21.09
N ILE A 355 4.51 13.81 -21.19
CA ILE A 355 4.77 14.69 -22.32
C ILE A 355 5.57 13.93 -23.37
N ASP A 356 5.10 14.03 -24.60
CA ASP A 356 5.87 13.63 -25.76
C ASP A 356 7.01 14.60 -26.03
N VAL A 357 8.22 14.06 -26.08
CA VAL A 357 9.47 14.80 -26.31
C VAL A 357 10.17 14.36 -27.59
N ASP A 358 9.56 13.47 -28.37
CA ASP A 358 10.07 13.05 -29.67
C ASP A 358 9.86 14.16 -30.70
N GLU A 359 10.96 14.69 -31.23
CA GLU A 359 10.94 15.83 -32.15
C GLU A 359 10.26 15.51 -33.49
N ASP A 360 10.26 14.23 -33.88
CA ASP A 360 9.65 13.77 -35.12
C ASP A 360 8.15 13.43 -34.95
N SER A 361 7.63 13.52 -33.72
CA SER A 361 6.25 13.18 -33.40
C SER A 361 5.29 14.35 -33.59
N ASP A 362 4.13 14.07 -34.20
CA ASP A 362 3.01 15.02 -34.33
C ASP A 362 2.44 15.47 -32.98
N THR A 363 2.73 14.73 -31.89
CA THR A 363 2.26 15.06 -30.53
C THR A 363 3.31 15.75 -29.65
N LEU A 364 4.46 16.15 -30.20
CA LEU A 364 5.52 16.88 -29.49
C LEU A 364 4.97 17.99 -28.59
N GLY A 365 5.36 17.95 -27.31
CA GLY A 365 4.95 18.94 -26.31
C GLY A 365 3.51 18.83 -25.82
N ARG A 366 2.79 17.77 -26.17
CA ARG A 366 1.44 17.46 -25.67
C ARG A 366 1.48 16.24 -24.75
N PHE A 367 0.45 16.09 -23.92
CA PHE A 367 0.28 14.87 -23.15
C PHE A 367 -0.15 13.70 -24.04
N ILE A 368 0.67 12.66 -24.09
CA ILE A 368 0.34 11.35 -24.67
C ILE A 368 -0.39 10.45 -23.67
N SER A 369 -0.17 10.68 -22.38
CA SER A 369 -0.93 10.07 -21.28
C SER A 369 -1.25 11.12 -20.23
N PHE A 370 -2.45 11.04 -19.66
CA PHE A 370 -2.92 11.92 -18.60
C PHE A 370 -3.78 11.11 -17.62
N VAL A 371 -3.21 10.78 -16.47
CA VAL A 371 -3.84 9.91 -15.47
C VAL A 371 -4.13 10.71 -14.20
N GLN A 372 -5.38 10.67 -13.77
CA GLN A 372 -5.76 11.13 -12.44
C GLN A 372 -5.50 10.01 -11.43
N LEU A 373 -4.78 10.29 -10.35
CA LEU A 373 -4.61 9.32 -9.28
C LEU A 373 -5.88 9.29 -8.43
N ARG A 374 -6.27 8.11 -7.94
CA ARG A 374 -7.42 7.96 -7.03
C ARG A 374 -7.12 8.43 -5.59
N PHE A 375 -6.23 9.39 -5.45
CA PHE A 375 -5.80 9.99 -4.19
C PHE A 375 -6.05 11.51 -4.25
N ALA A 376 -6.77 12.03 -3.26
CA ALA A 376 -7.08 13.45 -3.16
C ALA A 376 -7.29 13.85 -1.70
N GLU A 377 -6.79 15.02 -1.33
CA GLU A 377 -6.79 15.53 0.03
C GLU A 377 -7.56 16.86 0.10
N GLU A 378 -8.12 17.18 1.26
CA GLU A 378 -8.70 18.51 1.52
C GLU A 378 -7.59 19.57 1.48
N TYR A 379 -7.85 20.71 0.83
CA TYR A 379 -6.88 21.78 0.76
C TYR A 379 -7.15 22.85 1.84
N LYS A 380 -6.11 23.11 2.64
CA LYS A 380 -6.00 24.27 3.53
C LYS A 380 -4.63 24.89 3.29
N GLU A 381 -4.54 26.22 3.41
CA GLU A 381 -3.28 26.95 3.16
C GLU A 381 -2.13 26.42 4.03
N GLU A 382 -2.42 26.08 5.29
CA GLU A 382 -1.48 25.48 6.25
C GLU A 382 -0.94 24.11 5.79
N LEU A 383 -1.71 23.38 4.99
CA LEU A 383 -1.33 22.06 4.48
C LEU A 383 -0.59 22.14 3.14
N HIS A 384 -0.49 23.32 2.51
CA HIS A 384 0.03 23.49 1.15
C HIS A 384 1.38 22.81 0.97
N GLN A 385 2.34 23.09 1.88
CA GLN A 385 3.70 22.56 1.77
C GLN A 385 3.72 21.02 1.80
N ARG A 386 2.90 20.40 2.66
CA ARG A 386 2.77 18.94 2.76
C ARG A 386 2.12 18.33 1.52
N LEU A 387 1.15 19.04 0.93
CA LEU A 387 0.41 18.58 -0.25
C LEU A 387 1.23 18.70 -1.54
N VAL A 388 2.31 19.48 -1.56
CA VAL A 388 3.23 19.56 -2.71
C VAL A 388 4.54 18.79 -2.48
N ASP A 389 4.70 18.12 -1.34
CA ASP A 389 5.88 17.33 -0.99
C ASP A 389 5.69 15.83 -1.27
N PHE A 390 5.14 15.55 -2.45
CA PHE A 390 5.02 14.19 -2.98
C PHE A 390 6.01 13.98 -4.13
N HIS A 391 6.47 12.74 -4.23
CA HIS A 391 7.42 12.30 -5.23
C HIS A 391 6.83 11.14 -6.04
N VAL A 392 7.35 10.93 -7.25
CA VAL A 392 6.95 9.82 -8.11
C VAL A 392 8.10 8.86 -8.33
N LEU A 393 7.78 7.56 -8.32
CA LEU A 393 8.71 6.49 -8.65
C LEU A 393 8.06 5.60 -9.72
N ILE A 394 8.63 5.60 -10.93
CA ILE A 394 8.14 4.88 -12.11
C ILE A 394 9.17 3.82 -12.52
N PRO A 395 8.95 2.53 -12.25
CA PRO A 395 9.83 1.47 -12.76
C PRO A 395 9.75 1.37 -14.29
N ASN A 396 10.81 0.92 -14.97
CA ASN A 396 10.92 1.04 -16.42
C ASN A 396 9.92 0.16 -17.16
N THR A 397 9.71 -1.08 -16.70
CA THR A 397 8.79 -2.05 -17.33
C THR A 397 7.48 -2.23 -16.58
N SER A 398 7.34 -1.65 -15.39
CA SER A 398 6.14 -1.78 -14.58
C SER A 398 4.95 -1.04 -15.19
N LYS A 399 3.76 -1.63 -15.08
CA LYS A 399 2.48 -0.97 -15.39
C LYS A 399 2.05 0.02 -14.31
N HIS A 400 2.64 -0.08 -13.13
CA HIS A 400 2.33 0.74 -11.96
C HIS A 400 3.48 1.68 -11.63
N ALA A 401 3.13 2.89 -11.21
CA ALA A 401 4.00 3.86 -10.59
C ALA A 401 3.60 4.03 -9.12
N PHE A 402 4.44 4.70 -8.36
CA PHE A 402 4.25 4.92 -6.93
C PHE A 402 4.33 6.41 -6.63
N LEU A 403 3.25 6.96 -6.09
CA LEU A 403 3.23 8.28 -5.49
C LEU A 403 3.63 8.09 -4.02
N TYR A 404 4.59 8.86 -3.52
CA TYR A 404 5.00 8.71 -2.12
C TYR A 404 5.39 10.03 -1.45
N SER A 405 5.22 10.05 -0.13
CA SER A 405 5.68 11.10 0.78
C SER A 405 6.48 10.45 1.92
N ASP A 406 6.67 11.17 3.03
CA ASP A 406 7.42 10.68 4.20
C ASP A 406 6.80 9.46 4.88
N ASN A 407 5.51 9.20 4.73
CA ASN A 407 4.83 8.12 5.47
C ASN A 407 3.76 7.37 4.67
N ILE A 408 3.50 7.78 3.42
CA ILE A 408 2.45 7.19 2.58
C ILE A 408 3.06 6.80 1.24
N ILE A 409 2.67 5.64 0.74
CA ILE A 409 2.92 5.20 -0.64
C ILE A 409 1.59 4.80 -1.26
N VAL A 410 1.29 5.34 -2.44
CA VAL A 410 0.10 5.06 -3.22
C VAL A 410 0.56 4.46 -4.55
N PRO A 411 0.52 3.12 -4.70
CA PRO A 411 0.70 2.49 -6.01
C PRO A 411 -0.49 2.83 -6.92
N PHE A 412 -0.22 3.14 -8.19
CA PHE A 412 -1.25 3.46 -9.18
C PHE A 412 -0.85 3.02 -10.59
N SER A 413 -1.82 2.68 -11.44
CA SER A 413 -1.61 2.35 -12.85
C SER A 413 -1.21 3.59 -13.67
N ILE A 414 -0.21 3.44 -14.55
CA ILE A 414 0.30 4.52 -15.41
C ILE A 414 -0.60 4.73 -16.65
N LYS A 415 -1.44 3.76 -16.98
CA LYS A 415 -2.29 3.78 -18.19
C LYS A 415 -3.76 4.01 -17.88
N THR A 416 -4.23 3.49 -16.75
CA THR A 416 -5.65 3.51 -16.37
C THR A 416 -5.81 4.22 -15.04
N THR A 417 -6.94 4.88 -14.85
CA THR A 417 -7.34 5.31 -13.50
C THR A 417 -7.81 4.05 -12.77
N ASP A 418 -7.19 3.73 -11.65
CA ASP A 418 -7.62 2.60 -10.83
C ASP A 418 -8.95 2.91 -10.14
N ASP A 419 -9.86 1.93 -10.11
CA ASP A 419 -11.16 2.08 -9.46
C ASP A 419 -11.05 2.09 -7.92
N VAL A 420 -10.02 1.42 -7.39
CA VAL A 420 -9.77 1.25 -5.95
C VAL A 420 -8.49 1.99 -5.56
N LEU A 421 -8.58 2.81 -4.50
CA LEU A 421 -7.40 3.44 -3.92
C LEU A 421 -6.54 2.37 -3.24
N ASN A 422 -5.35 2.16 -3.79
CA ASN A 422 -4.30 1.35 -3.17
C ASN A 422 -3.37 2.26 -2.35
N LYS A 423 -3.29 2.07 -1.04
CA LYS A 423 -2.52 2.92 -0.13
C LYS A 423 -1.78 2.06 0.90
N VAL A 424 -0.50 2.35 1.07
CA VAL A 424 0.37 1.79 2.10
C VAL A 424 0.73 2.93 3.04
N GLU A 425 0.41 2.79 4.33
CA GLU A 425 0.67 3.83 5.33
C GLU A 425 1.58 3.32 6.44
N PHE A 426 2.60 4.11 6.76
CA PHE A 426 3.52 3.86 7.86
C PHE A 426 3.19 4.81 9.01
N LEU A 427 2.11 4.51 9.75
CA LEU A 427 1.54 5.39 10.78
C LEU A 427 2.08 5.14 12.20
N ALA A 428 2.86 4.07 12.41
CA ALA A 428 3.36 3.80 13.75
C ALA A 428 4.38 4.87 14.17
N GLU A 429 4.45 5.17 15.48
CA GLU A 429 5.39 6.16 16.00
C GLU A 429 6.81 5.91 15.47
N GLN A 430 7.44 6.97 14.95
CA GLN A 430 8.78 6.95 14.36
C GLN A 430 8.93 6.22 13.01
N GLU A 431 7.87 5.68 12.39
CA GLU A 431 7.99 5.20 11.01
C GLU A 431 8.06 6.37 10.02
N ALA A 432 9.00 6.28 9.09
CA ALA A 432 9.19 7.25 8.02
C ALA A 432 9.93 6.58 6.86
N ILE A 433 9.67 7.08 5.65
CA ILE A 433 10.36 6.75 4.41
C ILE A 433 11.50 7.74 4.26
N TRP A 434 12.73 7.26 4.30
CA TRP A 434 13.93 8.12 4.22
C TRP A 434 14.53 8.18 2.82
N GLY A 435 14.08 7.33 1.92
CA GLY A 435 14.64 7.24 0.59
C GLY A 435 13.89 6.27 -0.30
N SER A 436 14.19 6.36 -1.58
CA SER A 436 13.64 5.50 -2.62
C SER A 436 14.69 5.23 -3.69
N GLY A 437 14.35 4.31 -4.59
CA GLY A 437 15.11 4.06 -5.80
C GLY A 437 14.67 2.78 -6.47
N PHE A 438 15.53 2.24 -7.31
CA PHE A 438 15.23 1.04 -8.10
C PHE A 438 16.29 -0.01 -7.95
N SER A 439 15.86 -1.25 -8.14
CA SER A 439 16.73 -2.38 -8.38
C SER A 439 16.15 -3.16 -9.55
N GLU A 440 16.81 -3.14 -10.70
CA GLU A 440 16.22 -3.66 -11.95
C GLU A 440 14.88 -2.94 -12.22
N ASP A 441 13.75 -3.62 -12.05
CA ASP A 441 12.40 -3.06 -12.14
C ASP A 441 11.63 -3.08 -10.81
N ALA A 442 12.26 -3.48 -9.71
CA ALA A 442 11.66 -3.41 -8.38
C ALA A 442 11.70 -1.98 -7.83
N ALA A 443 10.54 -1.48 -7.38
CA ALA A 443 10.42 -0.20 -6.69
C ALA A 443 10.83 -0.36 -5.22
N LEU A 444 11.93 0.30 -4.84
CA LEU A 444 12.48 0.17 -3.50
C LEU A 444 12.28 1.43 -2.67
N PHE A 445 11.99 1.23 -1.39
CA PHE A 445 11.85 2.29 -0.39
C PHE A 445 12.67 1.93 0.86
N PHE A 446 13.35 2.91 1.45
CA PHE A 446 13.98 2.74 2.75
C PHE A 446 13.00 3.21 3.83
N VAL A 447 12.40 2.28 4.54
CA VAL A 447 11.48 2.53 5.66
C VAL A 447 12.22 2.30 6.96
N ARG A 448 12.26 3.31 7.84
CA ARG A 448 13.10 3.32 9.05
C ARG A 448 13.09 2.00 9.84
N LYS A 449 11.91 1.45 10.16
CA LYS A 449 11.78 0.24 10.98
C LYS A 449 12.02 -1.06 10.21
N HIS A 450 11.78 -1.05 8.90
CA HIS A 450 11.78 -2.27 8.08
C HIS A 450 13.01 -2.38 7.17
N GLY A 451 13.84 -1.33 7.11
CA GLY A 451 14.98 -1.23 6.21
C GLY A 451 14.53 -1.02 4.77
N ILE A 452 15.19 -1.69 3.82
CA ILE A 452 14.82 -1.60 2.41
C ILE A 452 13.63 -2.52 2.17
N VAL A 453 12.55 -1.99 1.62
CA VAL A 453 11.35 -2.73 1.24
C VAL A 453 11.09 -2.59 -0.25
N ASN A 454 10.56 -3.64 -0.86
CA ASN A 454 10.00 -3.64 -2.20
C ASN A 454 8.48 -3.60 -2.08
N ILE A 455 7.83 -2.81 -2.95
CA ILE A 455 6.37 -2.76 -3.05
C ILE A 455 5.98 -3.21 -4.45
N THR A 456 5.21 -4.28 -4.52
CA THR A 456 4.67 -4.81 -5.77
C THR A 456 3.17 -4.59 -5.79
N ALA A 457 2.67 -3.82 -6.75
CA ALA A 457 1.23 -3.66 -6.97
C ALA A 457 0.71 -4.85 -7.79
N THR A 458 -0.43 -5.41 -7.38
CA THR A 458 -1.01 -6.59 -8.03
C THR A 458 -1.72 -6.15 -9.31
N THR A 459 -1.25 -6.57 -10.48
CA THR A 459 -1.96 -6.35 -11.75
C THR A 459 -3.16 -7.30 -11.84
N ASN A 460 -4.38 -6.79 -11.68
CA ASN A 460 -5.59 -7.48 -12.11
C ASN A 460 -5.69 -7.42 -13.65
N THR A 461 -4.75 -8.04 -14.36
CA THR A 461 -4.77 -8.46 -15.80
C THR A 461 -3.34 -8.60 -16.33
N GLU A 462 -2.86 -9.85 -16.43
CA GLU A 462 -2.47 -10.45 -17.71
C GLU A 462 -2.00 -11.89 -17.51
N SER A 463 -2.77 -12.77 -18.15
CA SER A 463 -2.33 -14.07 -18.61
C SER A 463 -1.16 -13.87 -19.57
N GLU A 464 0.07 -14.11 -19.15
CA GLU A 464 1.14 -14.47 -20.09
C GLU A 464 2.19 -15.37 -19.44
N SER A 465 2.31 -16.52 -20.07
CA SER A 465 3.16 -17.67 -19.81
C SER A 465 4.61 -17.33 -19.45
N GLU A 466 5.01 -17.58 -18.20
CA GLU A 466 6.32 -18.15 -17.92
C GLU A 466 6.23 -19.22 -16.83
N THR A 467 6.68 -20.40 -17.22
CA THR A 467 6.73 -21.64 -16.45
C THR A 467 7.55 -21.47 -15.17
N VAL A 468 6.88 -21.49 -14.01
CA VAL A 468 7.52 -21.73 -12.71
C VAL A 468 7.24 -23.18 -12.28
N PRO A 469 8.22 -23.91 -11.72
CA PRO A 469 8.21 -25.36 -11.67
C PRO A 469 7.06 -25.92 -10.83
N GLN A 470 6.30 -26.84 -11.44
CA GLN A 470 5.43 -27.80 -10.78
C GLN A 470 6.15 -28.45 -9.59
N SER A 471 5.91 -27.95 -8.38
CA SER A 471 6.33 -28.64 -7.15
C SER A 471 5.47 -28.33 -5.93
N VAL A 472 4.22 -27.93 -6.15
CA VAL A 472 3.17 -27.94 -5.10
C VAL A 472 1.86 -28.60 -5.55
N ALA A 473 1.71 -28.92 -6.85
CA ALA A 473 0.47 -29.47 -7.41
C ALA A 473 0.34 -31.01 -7.33
N HIS A 474 1.39 -31.74 -6.96
CA HIS A 474 1.28 -33.19 -6.71
C HIS A 474 1.18 -33.46 -5.22
N GLN A 475 -0.01 -33.25 -4.64
CA GLN A 475 -0.44 -33.92 -3.41
C GLN A 475 -1.94 -33.79 -3.07
N LEU A 476 -2.73 -33.06 -3.87
CA LEU A 476 -4.18 -32.91 -3.65
C LEU A 476 -5.06 -34.03 -4.25
N ALA A 477 -4.47 -35.10 -4.78
CA ALA A 477 -5.23 -36.21 -5.34
C ALA A 477 -4.91 -37.54 -4.63
N SER A 478 -5.44 -37.71 -3.42
CA SER A 478 -5.76 -39.04 -2.88
C SER A 478 -6.59 -38.94 -1.61
N ASP A 479 -7.70 -39.70 -1.62
CA ASP A 479 -8.51 -40.16 -0.48
C ASP A 479 -9.65 -39.26 0.02
N THR A 480 -10.77 -39.28 -0.73
CA THR A 480 -12.10 -39.09 -0.17
C THR A 480 -12.87 -40.42 -0.24
N THR A 481 -12.78 -41.24 0.81
CA THR A 481 -13.70 -42.38 1.00
C THR A 481 -14.98 -41.88 1.66
N VAL A 482 -16.08 -42.00 0.93
CA VAL A 482 -17.46 -41.68 1.32
C VAL A 482 -17.86 -42.44 2.59
N ARG A 483 -18.41 -41.72 3.58
CA ARG A 483 -19.33 -42.27 4.59
C ARG A 483 -20.60 -41.44 4.56
N GLU A 484 -21.66 -42.06 4.03
CA GLU A 484 -23.01 -41.52 3.98
C GLU A 484 -23.61 -41.47 5.40
N ASP A 485 -24.14 -40.31 5.78
CA ASP A 485 -25.25 -40.22 6.74
C ASP A 485 -26.25 -39.18 6.20
N LYS A 486 -27.50 -39.62 6.05
CA LYS A 486 -28.60 -38.94 5.35
C LYS A 486 -29.12 -37.72 6.13
N VAL A 487 -28.95 -36.52 5.58
CA VAL A 487 -29.87 -35.37 5.75
C VAL A 487 -30.01 -34.67 4.39
N SER A 488 -31.25 -34.53 3.92
CA SER A 488 -31.65 -34.20 2.53
C SER A 488 -31.38 -32.75 2.07
N GLY A 489 -30.38 -32.06 2.63
CA GLY A 489 -29.95 -30.72 2.21
C GLY A 489 -28.44 -30.60 1.92
N GLY A 490 -27.71 -31.72 1.96
CA GLY A 490 -26.24 -31.74 1.91
C GLY A 490 -25.63 -31.41 0.55
N ASP A 491 -26.30 -31.73 -0.56
CA ASP A 491 -25.69 -31.62 -1.88
C ASP A 491 -25.54 -30.16 -2.32
N ASN A 492 -26.55 -29.31 -2.12
CA ASN A 492 -26.52 -27.92 -2.59
C ASN A 492 -25.47 -27.07 -1.84
N LEU A 493 -25.39 -27.21 -0.52
CA LEU A 493 -24.42 -26.48 0.31
C LEU A 493 -22.98 -26.92 0.01
N THR A 494 -22.74 -28.22 -0.16
CA THR A 494 -21.42 -28.75 -0.47
C THR A 494 -20.98 -28.39 -1.89
N THR A 495 -21.89 -28.43 -2.86
CA THR A 495 -21.62 -27.95 -4.22
C THR A 495 -21.32 -26.46 -4.23
N LEU A 496 -22.13 -25.63 -3.56
CA LEU A 496 -21.90 -24.19 -3.51
C LEU A 496 -20.55 -23.84 -2.88
N ARG A 497 -20.17 -24.52 -1.80
CA ARG A 497 -18.83 -24.38 -1.20
C ARG A 497 -17.73 -24.77 -2.17
N THR A 498 -17.89 -25.92 -2.84
CA THR A 498 -16.86 -26.42 -3.77
C THR A 498 -16.72 -25.50 -4.97
N ALA A 499 -17.83 -25.00 -5.53
CA ALA A 499 -17.83 -24.05 -6.62
C ALA A 499 -17.19 -22.71 -6.20
N PHE A 500 -17.51 -22.21 -5.00
CA PHE A 500 -16.86 -21.02 -4.46
C PHE A 500 -15.34 -21.21 -4.29
N LEU A 501 -14.87 -22.38 -3.86
CA LEU A 501 -13.44 -22.67 -3.77
C LEU A 501 -12.75 -22.78 -5.12
N GLN A 502 -13.40 -23.38 -6.12
CA GLN A 502 -12.89 -23.39 -7.49
C GLN A 502 -12.80 -21.98 -8.05
N PHE A 503 -13.78 -21.13 -7.74
CA PHE A 503 -13.76 -19.71 -8.10
C PHE A 503 -12.58 -18.97 -7.45
N CYS A 504 -12.33 -19.17 -6.15
CA CYS A 504 -11.16 -18.63 -5.45
C CYS A 504 -9.81 -19.13 -6.02
N GLN A 505 -9.77 -20.32 -6.62
CA GLN A 505 -8.58 -20.90 -7.26
C GLN A 505 -8.35 -20.39 -8.69
N GLY A 506 -9.21 -19.51 -9.21
CA GLY A 506 -9.14 -18.99 -10.57
C GLY A 506 -9.82 -19.89 -11.62
N ASN A 507 -10.41 -21.02 -11.22
CA ASN A 507 -11.14 -21.94 -12.10
C ASN A 507 -12.59 -21.47 -12.29
N LYS A 508 -12.77 -20.24 -12.79
CA LYS A 508 -14.09 -19.59 -12.92
C LYS A 508 -15.05 -20.38 -13.80
N ASP A 509 -14.59 -20.93 -14.92
CA ASP A 509 -15.41 -21.72 -15.84
C ASP A 509 -15.94 -23.00 -15.16
N GLN A 510 -15.10 -23.68 -14.37
CA GLN A 510 -15.53 -24.88 -13.65
C GLN A 510 -16.53 -24.55 -12.54
N ALA A 511 -16.30 -23.46 -11.80
CA ALA A 511 -17.23 -22.97 -10.80
C ALA A 511 -18.59 -22.61 -11.43
N GLN A 512 -18.56 -21.98 -12.61
CA GLN A 512 -19.76 -21.64 -13.37
C GLN A 512 -20.50 -22.90 -13.84
N THR A 513 -19.82 -23.87 -14.46
CA THR A 513 -20.43 -25.14 -14.90
C THR A 513 -21.03 -25.92 -13.73
N MET A 514 -20.33 -26.01 -12.59
CA MET A 514 -20.88 -26.66 -11.39
C MET A 514 -22.16 -25.98 -10.89
N CYS A 515 -22.23 -24.65 -11.00
CA CYS A 515 -23.40 -23.89 -10.60
C CYS A 515 -24.54 -23.98 -11.62
N GLU A 516 -24.24 -23.99 -12.92
CA GLU A 516 -25.23 -24.15 -13.99
C GLU A 516 -25.86 -25.54 -13.93
N ASP A 517 -25.06 -26.60 -13.87
CA ASP A 517 -25.54 -27.99 -13.87
C ASP A 517 -26.48 -28.30 -12.68
N GLN A 518 -26.16 -27.82 -11.48
CA GLN A 518 -26.99 -28.10 -10.29
C GLN A 518 -28.11 -27.07 -10.06
N PHE A 519 -27.85 -25.78 -10.23
CA PHE A 519 -28.82 -24.74 -9.87
C PHE A 519 -29.74 -24.32 -11.03
N GLU A 520 -29.51 -24.75 -12.27
CA GLU A 520 -30.54 -24.66 -13.32
C GLU A 520 -31.65 -25.71 -13.14
N GLU A 521 -31.32 -26.94 -12.74
CA GLU A 521 -32.31 -28.01 -12.50
C GLU A 521 -33.22 -27.70 -11.30
N ILE A 522 -32.69 -27.06 -10.25
CA ILE A 522 -33.42 -26.74 -9.01
C ILE A 522 -34.53 -25.71 -9.26
N THR A 523 -34.31 -24.74 -10.15
CA THR A 523 -35.32 -23.72 -10.53
C THR A 523 -36.60 -24.35 -11.10
N GLN A 524 -36.54 -25.61 -11.56
CA GLN A 524 -37.65 -26.33 -12.19
C GLN A 524 -38.34 -27.37 -11.29
N ARG A 525 -37.74 -27.82 -10.18
CA ARG A 525 -38.23 -28.99 -9.41
C ARG A 525 -38.43 -28.80 -7.91
N GLU A 526 -37.59 -28.03 -7.22
CA GLU A 526 -37.65 -27.85 -5.76
C GLU A 526 -37.43 -26.38 -5.44
N GLY A 527 -38.49 -25.70 -4.96
CA GLY A 527 -38.61 -24.23 -4.95
C GLY A 527 -37.39 -23.44 -4.46
N VAL A 528 -37.30 -22.20 -4.96
CA VAL A 528 -36.20 -21.21 -4.87
C VAL A 528 -35.56 -21.06 -3.46
N SER A 529 -36.30 -21.39 -2.39
CA SER A 529 -35.88 -21.35 -0.99
C SER A 529 -34.64 -22.22 -0.64
N SER A 530 -34.34 -23.28 -1.38
CA SER A 530 -33.19 -24.17 -1.08
C SER A 530 -31.83 -23.54 -1.43
N LEU A 531 -31.75 -22.83 -2.56
CA LEU A 531 -30.58 -22.04 -2.97
C LEU A 531 -30.36 -20.86 -2.02
N ASP A 532 -31.44 -20.12 -1.74
CA ASP A 532 -31.43 -18.99 -0.81
C ASP A 532 -30.88 -19.41 0.56
N SER A 533 -31.33 -20.54 1.10
CA SER A 533 -30.84 -21.08 2.37
C SER A 533 -29.36 -21.49 2.31
N ALA A 534 -28.91 -22.12 1.22
CA ALA A 534 -27.51 -22.50 1.06
C ALA A 534 -26.59 -21.28 0.99
N VAL A 535 -26.99 -20.23 0.26
CA VAL A 535 -26.24 -18.97 0.13
C VAL A 535 -26.13 -18.25 1.47
N VAL A 536 -27.22 -18.17 2.23
CA VAL A 536 -27.22 -17.55 3.57
C VAL A 536 -26.34 -18.34 4.54
N ASN A 537 -26.38 -19.67 4.49
CA ASN A 537 -25.54 -20.50 5.35
C ASN A 537 -24.05 -20.31 5.04
N VAL A 538 -23.65 -20.27 3.76
CA VAL A 538 -22.24 -19.99 3.40
C VAL A 538 -21.84 -18.58 3.82
N SER A 539 -22.69 -17.58 3.59
CA SER A 539 -22.42 -16.20 4.04
C SER A 539 -22.27 -16.10 5.55
N GLN A 540 -23.13 -16.78 6.31
CA GLN A 540 -23.03 -16.84 7.77
C GLN A 540 -21.76 -17.55 8.23
N GLU A 541 -21.38 -18.66 7.59
CA GLU A 541 -20.14 -19.37 7.87
C GLU A 541 -18.91 -18.50 7.65
N ILE A 542 -18.90 -17.67 6.59
CA ILE A 542 -17.80 -16.75 6.31
C ILE A 542 -17.66 -15.71 7.44
N ILE A 543 -18.75 -15.09 7.88
CA ILE A 543 -18.68 -14.04 8.91
C ILE A 543 -18.44 -14.62 10.32
N ASP A 544 -18.83 -15.88 10.55
CA ASP A 544 -18.66 -16.57 11.83
C ASP A 544 -17.41 -17.48 11.88
N ASP A 545 -16.60 -17.51 10.82
CA ASP A 545 -15.44 -18.39 10.75
C ASP A 545 -14.38 -18.04 11.80
N TYR A 546 -13.59 -19.02 12.19
CA TYR A 546 -12.42 -18.80 13.03
C TYR A 546 -11.24 -18.33 12.16
N PRO A 547 -10.35 -17.48 12.68
CA PRO A 547 -9.20 -16.98 11.93
C PRO A 547 -8.19 -18.12 11.67
N ALA A 548 -8.06 -18.55 10.41
CA ALA A 548 -7.14 -19.62 10.01
C ALA A 548 -5.65 -19.28 10.26
N SER A 549 -5.31 -17.99 10.27
CA SER A 549 -3.96 -17.49 10.51
C SER A 549 -3.58 -17.39 11.99
N ASP A 550 -4.53 -17.56 12.92
CA ASP A 550 -4.26 -17.49 14.36
C ASP A 550 -4.06 -18.90 14.95
N PRO A 551 -2.81 -19.27 15.31
CA PRO A 551 -2.51 -20.59 15.83
C PRO A 551 -3.18 -20.88 17.18
N ARG A 552 -3.64 -19.87 17.94
CA ARG A 552 -4.37 -20.07 19.20
C ARG A 552 -5.71 -20.78 18.99
N TRP A 553 -6.33 -20.58 17.83
CA TRP A 553 -7.54 -21.31 17.45
C TRP A 553 -7.26 -22.77 17.08
N ALA A 554 -6.06 -23.07 16.56
CA ALA A 554 -5.63 -24.45 16.34
C ALA A 554 -5.32 -25.19 17.64
N GLU A 555 -4.77 -24.51 18.66
CA GLU A 555 -4.52 -25.07 20.01
C GLU A 555 -5.80 -25.25 20.86
N ALA A 556 -6.82 -24.40 20.64
CA ALA A 556 -8.13 -24.50 21.30
C ALA A 556 -9.04 -25.59 20.70
N VAL A 557 -8.67 -26.16 19.55
CA VAL A 557 -9.26 -27.34 18.91
C VAL A 557 -8.38 -28.56 19.26
N PRO A 558 -8.93 -29.76 19.57
CA PRO A 558 -8.12 -30.83 20.16
C PRO A 558 -7.15 -31.48 19.15
N ALA A 559 -5.94 -30.93 19.00
CA ALA A 559 -4.71 -31.60 18.55
C ALA A 559 -3.44 -30.73 18.80
N ASP A 560 -2.64 -31.19 19.76
CA ASP A 560 -1.27 -30.85 20.19
C ASP A 560 -0.39 -29.80 19.46
N SER A 561 0.18 -28.90 20.31
CA SER A 561 1.54 -28.31 20.30
C SER A 561 1.74 -26.82 19.92
N GLY A 562 1.40 -25.94 20.87
CA GLY A 562 2.22 -24.88 21.51
C GLY A 562 3.18 -23.99 20.69
N SER A 563 2.87 -22.68 20.59
CA SER A 563 3.73 -21.59 21.10
C SER A 563 3.07 -20.20 20.95
N SER A 564 3.01 -19.48 22.06
CA SER A 564 2.35 -18.19 22.28
C SER A 564 3.13 -16.96 21.81
N SER A 565 2.47 -16.07 21.07
CA SER A 565 2.71 -14.61 21.10
C SER A 565 1.40 -13.86 20.81
N ALA A 566 1.15 -12.82 21.61
CA ALA A 566 -0.11 -12.10 21.77
C ALA A 566 -0.88 -11.75 20.47
N SER A 567 -2.19 -12.03 20.52
CA SER A 567 -3.30 -11.42 19.76
C SER A 567 -2.93 -10.76 18.43
N LEU A 568 -2.76 -11.60 17.40
CA LEU A 568 -2.83 -11.17 16.01
C LEU A 568 -4.16 -10.43 15.80
N ILE A 569 -4.06 -9.15 15.44
CA ILE A 569 -5.01 -8.09 15.78
C ILE A 569 -6.42 -8.43 15.24
N ILE A 570 -7.39 -8.64 16.15
CA ILE A 570 -8.82 -8.96 15.86
C ILE A 570 -9.41 -8.06 14.74
N ILE A 571 -8.94 -6.81 14.62
CA ILE A 571 -9.38 -5.89 13.56
C ILE A 571 -9.11 -6.45 12.15
N HIS A 572 -7.94 -7.02 11.90
CA HIS A 572 -7.58 -7.60 10.60
C HIS A 572 -8.42 -8.85 10.33
N GLN A 573 -8.73 -9.64 11.37
CA GLN A 573 -9.61 -10.80 11.23
C GLN A 573 -11.02 -10.39 10.78
N LEU A 574 -11.56 -9.30 11.33
CA LEU A 574 -12.86 -8.75 10.91
C LEU A 574 -12.80 -8.14 9.50
N GLU A 575 -11.70 -7.48 9.15
CA GLU A 575 -11.49 -6.93 7.80
C GLU A 575 -11.33 -8.03 6.74
N ASP A 576 -10.67 -9.13 7.07
CA ASP A 576 -10.54 -10.30 6.19
C ASP A 576 -11.87 -11.03 5.99
N LYS A 577 -12.69 -11.15 7.05
CA LYS A 577 -14.07 -11.64 6.95
C LYS A 577 -14.93 -10.79 6.03
N LEU A 578 -14.78 -9.46 6.09
CA LEU A 578 -15.47 -8.55 5.18
C LEU A 578 -15.02 -8.74 3.72
N LYS A 579 -13.72 -8.86 3.46
CA LYS A 579 -13.21 -9.16 2.12
C LYS A 579 -13.69 -10.51 1.61
N ALA A 580 -13.69 -11.55 2.44
CA ALA A 580 -14.17 -12.88 2.07
C ALA A 580 -15.68 -12.86 1.74
N HIS A 581 -16.46 -12.09 2.51
CA HIS A 581 -17.88 -11.88 2.23
C HIS A 581 -18.10 -11.11 0.92
N ASP A 582 -17.35 -10.04 0.67
CA ASP A 582 -17.43 -9.27 -0.59
C ASP A 582 -17.07 -10.16 -1.79
N TYR A 583 -16.04 -11.01 -1.66
CA TYR A 583 -15.64 -11.96 -2.69
C TYR A 583 -16.70 -13.04 -2.93
N PHE A 584 -17.39 -13.49 -1.88
CA PHE A 584 -18.53 -14.39 -2.00
C PHE A 584 -19.71 -13.75 -2.74
N VAL A 585 -20.03 -12.48 -2.46
CA VAL A 585 -21.05 -11.73 -3.22
C VAL A 585 -20.64 -11.55 -4.68
N GLN A 586 -19.36 -11.28 -4.95
CA GLN A 586 -18.84 -11.20 -6.32
C GLN A 586 -18.95 -12.54 -7.06
N PHE A 587 -18.58 -13.65 -6.41
CA PHE A 587 -18.78 -15.00 -6.94
C PHE A 587 -20.23 -15.22 -7.35
N LEU A 588 -21.20 -14.94 -6.47
CA LEU A 588 -22.62 -15.12 -6.76
C LEU A 588 -23.08 -14.29 -7.97
N LYS A 589 -22.50 -13.09 -8.19
CA LYS A 589 -22.80 -12.24 -9.34
C LYS A 589 -22.19 -12.79 -10.63
N GLU A 590 -20.92 -13.21 -10.60
CA GLU A 590 -20.21 -13.74 -11.76
C GLU A 590 -20.82 -15.07 -12.24
N VAL A 591 -21.24 -15.95 -11.33
CA VAL A 591 -21.95 -17.20 -11.69
C VAL A 591 -23.46 -17.02 -11.89
N LEU A 592 -23.94 -15.77 -11.96
CA LEU A 592 -25.35 -15.40 -12.21
C LEU A 592 -26.37 -15.97 -11.21
N LEU A 593 -25.93 -16.46 -10.05
CA LEU A 593 -26.82 -16.92 -8.97
C LEU A 593 -27.44 -15.76 -8.20
N PHE A 594 -26.77 -14.61 -8.12
CA PHE A 594 -27.23 -13.43 -7.38
C PHE A 594 -28.60 -12.93 -7.86
N GLN A 595 -28.86 -12.96 -9.17
CA GLN A 595 -30.12 -12.55 -9.79
C GLN A 595 -31.25 -13.59 -9.59
N LYS A 596 -30.90 -14.81 -9.16
CA LYS A 596 -31.84 -15.90 -8.89
C LYS A 596 -32.31 -15.94 -7.42
N LEU A 597 -31.65 -15.21 -6.54
CA LEU A 597 -32.02 -15.11 -5.12
C LEU A 597 -33.41 -14.49 -4.93
N THR A 598 -34.15 -14.98 -3.94
CA THR A 598 -35.49 -14.49 -3.63
C THR A 598 -35.60 -14.20 -2.13
N THR A 599 -36.16 -15.13 -1.37
CA THR A 599 -36.44 -14.94 0.05
C THR A 599 -36.06 -16.18 0.85
N VAL A 600 -35.64 -15.95 2.09
CA VAL A 600 -35.33 -17.00 3.06
C VAL A 600 -36.17 -16.78 4.32
N GLN A 601 -36.48 -17.85 5.05
CA GLN A 601 -37.14 -17.74 6.34
C GLN A 601 -36.09 -17.65 7.46
N GLN A 602 -36.03 -16.51 8.15
CA GLN A 602 -35.14 -16.29 9.30
C GLN A 602 -35.97 -15.89 10.53
N PHE A 603 -35.81 -16.61 11.64
CA PHE A 603 -36.54 -16.39 12.90
C PHE A 603 -38.07 -16.26 12.73
N GLY A 604 -38.66 -17.08 11.84
CA GLY A 604 -40.09 -17.09 11.56
C GLY A 604 -40.60 -15.97 10.66
N ARG A 605 -39.71 -15.12 10.12
CA ARG A 605 -40.03 -14.08 9.12
C ARG A 605 -39.44 -14.43 7.76
N VAL A 606 -40.14 -14.04 6.71
CA VAL A 606 -39.63 -14.11 5.34
C VAL A 606 -38.84 -12.82 5.09
N VAL A 607 -37.58 -12.95 4.67
CA VAL A 607 -36.69 -11.81 4.38
C VAL A 607 -36.07 -11.98 2.99
N ASN A 608 -35.84 -10.87 2.30
CA ASN A 608 -35.11 -10.89 1.03
C ASN A 608 -33.66 -11.34 1.29
N THR A 609 -33.22 -12.35 0.57
CA THR A 609 -31.90 -12.97 0.76
C THR A 609 -30.76 -11.99 0.51
N ARG A 610 -30.87 -11.11 -0.49
CA ARG A 610 -29.83 -10.11 -0.81
C ARG A 610 -29.67 -9.08 0.30
N HIS A 611 -30.79 -8.64 0.86
CA HIS A 611 -30.78 -7.75 2.01
C HIS A 611 -30.18 -8.40 3.25
N LEU A 612 -30.36 -9.72 3.43
CA LEU A 612 -29.70 -10.45 4.49
C LEU A 612 -28.18 -10.54 4.31
N LEU A 613 -27.69 -10.73 3.07
CA LEU A 613 -26.26 -10.63 2.75
C LEU A 613 -25.70 -9.24 3.05
N CYS A 614 -26.44 -8.19 2.70
CA CYS A 614 -26.07 -6.81 3.08
C CYS A 614 -25.99 -6.66 4.61
N SER A 615 -26.96 -7.22 5.35
CA SER A 615 -26.96 -7.20 6.81
C SER A 615 -25.75 -7.91 7.43
N HIS A 616 -25.20 -8.95 6.80
CA HIS A 616 -23.98 -9.61 7.26
C HIS A 616 -22.76 -8.69 7.13
N ALA A 617 -22.63 -7.99 6.00
CA ALA A 617 -21.58 -6.99 5.81
C ALA A 617 -21.74 -5.78 6.74
N GLU A 618 -22.97 -5.32 7.00
CA GLU A 618 -23.25 -4.27 7.99
C GLU A 618 -22.80 -4.66 9.41
N LYS A 619 -23.06 -5.91 9.82
CA LYS A 619 -22.61 -6.43 11.12
C LYS A 619 -21.09 -6.49 11.22
N LEU A 620 -20.39 -6.83 10.14
CA LEU A 620 -18.93 -6.75 10.07
C LEU A 620 -18.42 -5.31 10.22
N LYS A 621 -19.05 -4.34 9.54
CA LYS A 621 -18.72 -2.91 9.70
C LYS A 621 -18.95 -2.42 11.12
N PHE A 622 -20.08 -2.80 11.73
CA PHE A 622 -20.35 -2.54 13.14
C PHE A 622 -19.26 -3.12 14.05
N ALA A 623 -18.85 -4.38 13.82
CA ALA A 623 -17.81 -5.05 14.60
C ALA A 623 -16.44 -4.35 14.48
N ILE A 624 -16.05 -3.96 13.26
CA ILE A 624 -14.81 -3.23 12.97
C ILE A 624 -14.81 -1.88 13.71
N ALA A 625 -15.90 -1.12 13.61
CA ALA A 625 -16.06 0.17 14.30
C ALA A 625 -15.98 0.03 15.82
N LEU A 626 -16.71 -0.94 16.39
CA LEU A 626 -16.65 -1.27 17.81
C LEU A 626 -15.22 -1.59 18.26
N ARG A 627 -14.49 -2.40 17.48
CA ARG A 627 -13.11 -2.78 17.81
C ARG A 627 -12.12 -1.61 17.73
N ARG A 628 -12.29 -0.69 16.77
CA ARG A 628 -11.45 0.53 16.65
C ARG A 628 -11.55 1.42 17.89
N GLN A 629 -12.72 1.45 18.52
CA GLN A 629 -12.96 2.26 19.72
C GLN A 629 -12.64 1.55 21.04
N HIS A 630 -12.34 0.24 21.00
CA HIS A 630 -12.14 -0.59 22.19
C HIS A 630 -11.09 0.02 23.13
N ASN A 631 -9.92 0.40 22.62
CA ASN A 631 -8.84 0.95 23.45
C ASN A 631 -9.24 2.25 24.16
N LYS A 632 -10.13 3.04 23.55
CA LYS A 632 -10.60 4.32 24.11
C LYS A 632 -11.62 4.11 25.23
N TYR A 633 -12.45 3.06 25.14
CA TYR A 633 -13.53 2.78 26.09
C TYR A 633 -13.42 1.37 26.70
N GLN A 634 -12.20 0.95 27.01
CA GLN A 634 -11.87 -0.44 27.31
C GLN A 634 -12.75 -1.05 28.40
N GLU A 635 -12.92 -0.38 29.53
CA GLU A 635 -13.71 -0.94 30.64
C GLU A 635 -15.20 -1.16 30.31
N LEU A 636 -15.80 -0.28 29.50
CA LEU A 636 -17.20 -0.41 29.12
C LEU A 636 -17.37 -1.50 28.05
N VAL A 637 -16.48 -1.53 27.06
CA VAL A 637 -16.53 -2.54 25.98
C VAL A 637 -16.21 -3.94 26.51
N ASP A 638 -15.21 -4.09 27.39
CA ASP A 638 -14.90 -5.38 28.02
C ASP A 638 -16.07 -5.88 28.87
N GLY A 639 -16.68 -5.02 29.69
CA GLY A 639 -17.86 -5.38 30.49
C GLY A 639 -19.08 -5.72 29.64
N ALA A 640 -19.30 -5.00 28.53
CA ALA A 640 -20.37 -5.29 27.58
C ALA A 640 -20.16 -6.64 26.88
N ILE A 641 -18.93 -6.96 26.48
CA ILE A 641 -18.57 -8.26 25.88
C ILE A 641 -18.77 -9.39 26.88
N GLU A 642 -18.33 -9.23 28.14
CA GLU A 642 -18.52 -10.25 29.17
C GLU A 642 -20.00 -10.55 29.41
N LEU A 643 -20.85 -9.53 29.53
CA LEU A 643 -22.29 -9.68 29.66
C LEU A 643 -22.93 -10.32 28.43
N ALA A 644 -22.52 -9.91 27.23
CA ALA A 644 -22.98 -10.54 26.00
C ALA A 644 -22.61 -12.02 25.98
N MET A 645 -21.36 -12.38 26.27
CA MET A 645 -20.90 -13.78 26.32
C MET A 645 -21.60 -14.61 27.39
N LYS A 646 -21.99 -14.00 28.51
CA LYS A 646 -22.81 -14.63 29.54
C LYS A 646 -24.21 -14.95 29.04
N HIS A 647 -24.87 -14.02 28.35
CA HIS A 647 -26.17 -14.25 27.70
C HIS A 647 -26.10 -15.32 26.60
N ARG A 648 -24.90 -15.60 26.07
CA ARG A 648 -24.65 -16.70 25.12
C ARG A 648 -24.42 -18.07 25.77
N ASP A 649 -24.49 -18.19 27.10
CA ASP A 649 -24.06 -19.38 27.86
C ASP A 649 -22.58 -19.78 27.60
N GLN A 650 -21.72 -18.81 27.26
CA GLN A 650 -20.31 -19.01 26.93
C GLN A 650 -19.38 -18.24 27.91
N GLU A 651 -19.50 -18.52 29.21
CA GLU A 651 -18.77 -17.78 30.26
C GLU A 651 -17.25 -18.04 30.27
N SER A 652 -16.80 -19.24 29.89
CA SER A 652 -15.39 -19.65 29.95
C SER A 652 -14.74 -19.78 28.59
N ALA A 653 -13.72 -18.97 28.31
CA ALA A 653 -12.92 -19.11 27.09
C ALA A 653 -11.99 -20.35 27.15
N PRO A 654 -11.80 -21.08 26.04
CA PRO A 654 -10.79 -22.13 25.95
C PRO A 654 -9.39 -21.62 26.29
N LYS A 655 -8.50 -22.51 26.78
CA LYS A 655 -7.12 -22.14 27.13
C LYS A 655 -6.42 -21.48 25.92
N GLY A 656 -5.95 -20.25 26.10
CA GLY A 656 -5.24 -19.48 25.06
C GLY A 656 -6.11 -18.47 24.31
N LEU A 657 -7.43 -18.49 24.47
CA LEU A 657 -8.36 -17.52 23.88
C LEU A 657 -8.98 -16.62 24.95
N THR A 658 -9.32 -15.39 24.54
CA THR A 658 -10.04 -14.41 25.34
C THR A 658 -11.53 -14.42 25.02
N GLN A 659 -12.36 -13.84 25.89
CA GLN A 659 -13.78 -13.63 25.59
C GLN A 659 -13.98 -12.72 24.37
N GLN A 660 -13.04 -11.79 24.11
CA GLN A 660 -13.04 -10.97 22.89
C GLN A 660 -12.87 -11.84 21.63
N ASP A 661 -11.95 -12.82 21.65
CA ASP A 661 -11.72 -13.73 20.52
C ASP A 661 -13.01 -14.50 20.19
N LEU A 662 -13.71 -15.04 21.20
CA LEU A 662 -14.98 -15.74 21.01
C LEU A 662 -16.11 -14.82 20.54
N PHE A 663 -16.18 -13.62 21.09
CA PHE A 663 -17.21 -12.64 20.75
C PHE A 663 -17.10 -12.18 19.29
N TYR A 664 -15.90 -11.79 18.84
CA TYR A 664 -15.63 -11.35 17.47
C TYR A 664 -15.53 -12.49 16.46
N ARG A 665 -15.46 -13.76 16.91
CA ARG A 665 -15.71 -14.91 16.03
C ARG A 665 -17.14 -14.88 15.51
N GLU A 666 -18.14 -14.74 16.38
CA GLU A 666 -19.56 -14.83 16.03
C GLU A 666 -20.15 -13.46 15.65
N VAL A 667 -19.75 -12.93 14.50
CA VAL A 667 -20.19 -11.61 14.01
C VAL A 667 -21.69 -11.60 13.68
N SER A 668 -22.29 -12.74 13.32
CA SER A 668 -23.74 -12.85 13.12
C SER A 668 -24.55 -12.42 14.35
N ARG A 669 -23.96 -12.53 15.54
CA ARG A 669 -24.53 -12.14 16.85
C ARG A 669 -23.95 -10.86 17.43
N ILE A 670 -23.25 -10.05 16.64
CA ILE A 670 -22.53 -8.85 17.14
C ILE A 670 -23.46 -7.85 17.87
N SER A 671 -24.75 -7.82 17.51
CA SER A 671 -25.76 -6.96 18.13
C SER A 671 -25.96 -7.20 19.63
N ASP A 672 -25.60 -8.38 20.14
CA ASP A 672 -25.76 -8.74 21.56
C ASP A 672 -25.00 -7.77 22.48
N VAL A 673 -23.90 -7.17 22.00
CA VAL A 673 -23.11 -6.19 22.77
C VAL A 673 -23.88 -4.92 23.10
N ILE A 674 -24.92 -4.58 22.34
CA ILE A 674 -25.74 -3.39 22.61
C ILE A 674 -26.47 -3.59 23.95
N SER A 675 -27.06 -4.77 24.17
CA SER A 675 -27.69 -5.10 25.45
C SER A 675 -26.67 -5.10 26.60
N GLY A 676 -25.50 -5.72 26.39
CA GLY A 676 -24.42 -5.73 27.37
C GLY A 676 -23.89 -4.35 27.71
N LEU A 677 -23.83 -3.43 26.73
CA LEU A 677 -23.37 -2.06 26.94
C LEU A 677 -24.35 -1.27 27.81
N LEU A 678 -25.66 -1.37 27.54
CA LEU A 678 -26.70 -0.70 28.32
C LEU A 678 -26.78 -1.26 29.75
N GLU A 679 -26.64 -2.58 29.92
CA GLU A 679 -26.56 -3.18 31.25
C GLU A 679 -25.31 -2.74 32.01
N CYS A 680 -24.15 -2.69 31.35
CA CYS A 680 -22.90 -2.22 31.94
C CYS A 680 -22.98 -0.75 32.35
N GLU A 681 -23.54 0.10 31.50
CA GLU A 681 -23.82 1.51 31.80
C GLU A 681 -24.73 1.65 33.02
N LYS A 682 -25.91 1.01 33.01
CA LYS A 682 -26.86 1.03 34.14
C LYS A 682 -26.20 0.57 35.44
N HIS A 683 -25.41 -0.50 35.37
CA HIS A 683 -24.69 -1.02 36.52
C HIS A 683 -23.69 0.01 37.06
N LYS A 684 -22.84 0.61 36.21
CA LYS A 684 -21.87 1.62 36.65
C LYS A 684 -22.54 2.89 37.19
N LEU A 685 -23.65 3.34 36.60
CA LEU A 685 -24.41 4.50 37.10
C LEU A 685 -25.06 4.20 38.46
N SER A 686 -25.48 2.96 38.72
CA SER A 686 -26.07 2.56 40.00
C SER A 686 -25.07 2.57 41.18
N GLN A 687 -23.76 2.56 40.90
CA GLN A 687 -22.70 2.61 41.92
C GLN A 687 -22.45 4.01 42.50
N GLN A 688 -23.29 4.99 42.18
CA GLN A 688 -23.17 6.40 42.61
C GLN A 688 -21.79 7.01 42.29
N PRO A 689 -21.39 7.05 41.01
CA PRO A 689 -20.14 7.68 40.61
C PRO A 689 -20.15 9.19 40.87
N THR A 690 -18.98 9.83 40.80
CA THR A 690 -18.88 11.30 40.85
C THR A 690 -19.65 11.93 39.68
N GLN A 691 -20.08 13.19 39.81
CA GLN A 691 -20.82 13.88 38.74
C GLN A 691 -20.07 13.89 37.40
N GLN A 692 -18.74 13.99 37.45
CA GLN A 692 -17.89 13.93 36.25
C GLN A 692 -17.89 12.52 35.64
N ALA A 693 -17.67 11.48 36.43
CA ALA A 693 -17.70 10.09 35.95
C ALA A 693 -19.08 9.67 35.42
N TYR A 694 -20.16 10.20 36.02
CA TYR A 694 -21.54 10.00 35.55
C TYR A 694 -21.71 10.48 34.11
N GLN A 695 -21.22 11.69 33.78
CA GLN A 695 -21.26 12.23 32.42
C GLN A 695 -20.34 11.46 31.46
N GLU A 696 -19.13 11.11 31.90
CA GLU A 696 -18.17 10.37 31.09
C GLU A 696 -18.68 8.99 30.67
N ILE A 697 -19.37 8.26 31.57
CA ILE A 697 -19.95 6.94 31.28
C ILE A 697 -21.04 7.04 30.20
N ILE A 698 -21.99 7.98 30.36
CA ILE A 698 -23.09 8.18 29.40
C ILE A 698 -22.55 8.61 28.04
N MET A 699 -21.64 9.58 28.02
CA MET A 699 -21.00 10.01 26.78
C MET A 699 -20.23 8.88 26.11
N ALA A 700 -19.54 8.03 26.88
CA ALA A 700 -18.81 6.90 26.33
C ALA A 700 -19.75 5.87 25.68
N ALA A 701 -20.82 5.46 26.37
CA ALA A 701 -21.80 4.53 25.81
C ALA A 701 -22.44 5.06 24.52
N ASN A 702 -22.86 6.33 24.51
CA ASN A 702 -23.45 6.98 23.34
C ASN A 702 -22.47 7.08 22.18
N ASN A 703 -21.21 7.48 22.42
CA ASN A 703 -20.19 7.57 21.37
C ASN A 703 -19.89 6.20 20.73
N ILE A 704 -19.87 5.12 21.53
CA ILE A 704 -19.67 3.75 21.05
C ILE A 704 -20.81 3.34 20.11
N LEU A 705 -22.06 3.54 20.56
CA LEU A 705 -23.25 3.20 19.78
C LEU A 705 -23.36 4.03 18.51
N GLU A 706 -23.20 5.35 18.64
CA GLU A 706 -23.28 6.30 17.52
C GLU A 706 -22.27 5.92 16.43
N SER A 707 -21.00 5.71 16.78
CA SER A 707 -19.99 5.37 15.78
C SER A 707 -20.21 4.01 15.14
N ALA A 708 -20.53 2.98 15.92
CA ALA A 708 -20.70 1.63 15.39
C ALA A 708 -21.94 1.53 14.49
N LEU A 709 -23.04 2.19 14.87
CA LEU A 709 -24.27 2.23 14.07
C LEU A 709 -24.12 3.13 12.83
N THR A 710 -23.38 4.24 12.93
CA THR A 710 -23.11 5.13 11.79
C THR A 710 -22.34 4.41 10.70
N GLU A 711 -21.31 3.62 11.05
CA GLU A 711 -20.53 2.83 10.08
C GLU A 711 -21.39 1.76 9.39
N ALA A 712 -22.26 1.07 10.14
CA ALA A 712 -23.21 0.12 9.56
C ALA A 712 -24.22 0.82 8.63
N TRP A 713 -24.72 1.99 9.02
CA TRP A 713 -25.66 2.78 8.22
C TRP A 713 -25.00 3.33 6.94
N GLN A 714 -23.80 3.91 7.04
CA GLN A 714 -23.06 4.43 5.89
C GLN A 714 -22.75 3.32 4.88
N TYR A 715 -22.37 2.13 5.34
CA TYR A 715 -22.16 0.99 4.43
C TYR A 715 -23.44 0.60 3.68
N ARG A 716 -24.58 0.55 4.38
CA ARG A 716 -25.88 0.27 3.75
C ARG A 716 -26.20 1.28 2.65
N GLN A 717 -26.02 2.58 2.92
CA GLN A 717 -26.26 3.64 1.94
C GLN A 717 -25.32 3.53 0.74
N ALA A 718 -24.03 3.30 0.97
CA ALA A 718 -23.04 3.18 -0.11
C ALA A 718 -23.19 1.91 -0.95
N SER A 719 -23.80 0.86 -0.39
CA SER A 719 -23.89 -0.47 -1.03
C SER A 719 -25.29 -0.80 -1.55
N GLU A 720 -26.23 0.16 -1.56
CA GLU A 720 -27.61 -0.07 -1.99
C GLU A 720 -27.67 -0.64 -3.43
N GLU A 721 -26.92 -0.06 -4.36
CA GLU A 721 -26.82 -0.53 -5.75
C GLU A 721 -26.16 -1.91 -5.88
N VAL A 722 -25.32 -2.31 -4.90
CA VAL A 722 -24.62 -3.59 -4.92
C VAL A 722 -25.58 -4.73 -4.56
N TYR A 723 -26.53 -4.49 -3.67
CA TYR A 723 -27.43 -5.52 -3.15
C TYR A 723 -28.84 -5.50 -3.75
N THR A 724 -29.11 -4.57 -4.67
CA THR A 724 -30.39 -4.45 -5.38
C THR A 724 -30.33 -5.02 -6.78
N THR A 725 -31.48 -5.44 -7.32
CA THR A 725 -31.64 -5.90 -8.71
C THR A 725 -32.95 -5.39 -9.29
N SER A 726 -33.05 -5.32 -10.62
CA SER A 726 -34.31 -4.95 -11.31
C SER A 726 -35.49 -5.92 -11.04
N ARG A 727 -35.26 -7.04 -10.34
CA ARG A 727 -36.28 -8.03 -9.96
C ARG A 727 -36.76 -7.84 -8.52
N ASP A 728 -36.25 -6.85 -7.78
CA ASP A 728 -36.67 -6.60 -6.40
C ASP A 728 -38.11 -6.05 -6.34
N ASP A 729 -38.59 -5.37 -7.39
CA ASP A 729 -39.98 -4.92 -7.52
C ASP A 729 -40.99 -6.10 -7.52
N ASP A 730 -40.54 -7.32 -7.84
CA ASP A 730 -41.36 -8.54 -7.82
C ASP A 730 -41.39 -9.22 -6.43
N ILE A 731 -40.58 -8.76 -5.47
CA ILE A 731 -40.44 -9.35 -4.13
C ILE A 731 -41.20 -8.47 -3.12
N ASP A 732 -42.48 -8.78 -2.88
CA ASP A 732 -43.34 -8.07 -1.93
C ASP A 732 -43.05 -8.47 -0.47
N VAL A 733 -41.86 -8.10 0.03
CA VAL A 733 -41.43 -8.33 1.41
C VAL A 733 -40.89 -7.04 2.00
N GLU A 734 -41.43 -6.64 3.16
CA GLU A 734 -40.96 -5.47 3.90
C GLU A 734 -39.48 -5.64 4.30
N PHE A 735 -38.63 -4.73 3.83
CA PHE A 735 -37.24 -4.66 4.26
C PHE A 735 -37.17 -4.10 5.69
N LEU A 736 -36.80 -4.97 6.63
CA LEU A 736 -36.52 -4.59 8.00
C LEU A 736 -35.05 -4.87 8.35
N PRO A 737 -34.19 -3.83 8.46
CA PRO A 737 -32.79 -4.04 8.83
C PRO A 737 -32.66 -4.55 10.26
N TRP A 738 -31.56 -5.21 10.57
CA TRP A 738 -31.29 -5.72 11.93
C TRP A 738 -31.27 -4.58 12.97
N THR A 739 -30.88 -3.37 12.59
CA THR A 739 -30.93 -2.15 13.44
C THR A 739 -32.36 -1.71 13.78
N ALA A 740 -33.36 -2.16 13.02
CA ALA A 740 -34.79 -1.90 13.27
C ALA A 740 -35.49 -3.07 13.98
N SER A 741 -34.75 -4.08 14.45
CA SER A 741 -35.30 -5.23 15.16
C SER A 741 -36.02 -4.81 16.46
N SER A 742 -37.23 -5.34 16.63
CA SER A 742 -38.09 -5.09 17.80
C SER A 742 -38.09 -6.29 18.75
N GLY A 743 -38.37 -6.04 20.03
CA GLY A 743 -38.46 -7.08 21.08
C GLY A 743 -37.55 -6.75 22.26
N PRO A 744 -37.56 -7.53 23.35
CA PRO A 744 -36.78 -7.23 24.56
C PRO A 744 -35.27 -7.07 24.28
N GLU A 745 -34.75 -7.85 23.34
CA GLU A 745 -33.34 -7.80 22.90
C GLU A 745 -33.18 -7.17 21.50
N GLY A 746 -34.25 -6.59 20.96
CA GLY A 746 -34.23 -5.95 19.64
C GLY A 746 -33.44 -4.64 19.69
N THR A 747 -32.56 -4.42 18.71
CA THR A 747 -31.72 -3.23 18.63
C THR A 747 -32.53 -1.94 18.69
N ARG A 748 -33.68 -1.85 18.01
CA ARG A 748 -34.53 -0.65 18.05
C ARG A 748 -35.09 -0.41 19.44
N THR A 749 -35.50 -1.45 20.14
CA THR A 749 -36.06 -1.33 21.49
C THR A 749 -34.99 -0.86 22.48
N LEU A 750 -33.79 -1.42 22.39
CA LEU A 750 -32.64 -1.03 23.21
C LEU A 750 -32.22 0.42 22.93
N LEU A 751 -32.19 0.85 21.66
CA LEU A 751 -31.86 2.23 21.27
C LEU A 751 -32.95 3.26 21.60
N LEU A 752 -34.19 2.83 21.85
CA LEU A 752 -35.25 3.71 22.36
C LEU A 752 -35.20 3.84 23.89
N GLU A 753 -34.60 2.87 24.57
CA GLU A 753 -34.37 2.92 26.01
C GLU A 753 -33.19 3.83 26.36
N GLN A 754 -32.15 3.81 25.52
CA GLN A 754 -31.02 4.74 25.57
C GLN A 754 -31.40 6.13 25.06
#